data_AF-A0A2E2Y1I9-F1
#
_entry.id   AF-A0A2E2Y1I9-F1
#
_cell.length_a   1.000
_cell.length_b   1.000
_cell.length_c   1.000
_cell.angle_alpha   90.00
_cell.angle_beta   90.00
_cell.angle_gamma   90.00
#
_symmetry.space_group_name_H-M   'P 1'
#
loop_
_entity.id
_entity.type
_entity.pdbx_description
1 polymer ?
#
loop_
_entity_poly.entity_id
_entity_poly.type
_entity_poly.pdbx_seq_one_letter_code
_entity_poly.pdbx_strand_id
1 'polypeptide(L)'
;MKRQALQAALYSCLLLFSFSLSSIAQEKPAEEKSSQGRAKAEKTTNPLLQARGRLQKIFQGQAPRDAHDVKAMQKHVQLLIEKLSPATVGVGVGAAQGSGVIIDKEGLILTAAHVAGRPGRSAIILMPDGTRYPATTLGMDRSMDAGMLKIKLPESEEERSKIELPVAEIAEADSVKLGHWCLALGHPGGFQPDRPPVVRLGRVIHRYKDVITTDCTLIGGDSGGPLFDMSGRVIGIHSRIGQQLVHNVHVPIEAYIDSWDRMASSESWGDVPGRPYIGIRGSDESPDPVVTEVLDGGPASKAGIQPGDVIIQFGEEQIETFEALQLAVGVRRPGEKVKLIVQREDKKVELQVEVGELDGTASRKHPPVLPVRENGYPGLVQYITMYRPPGANERNHESIKGAFSTISADATRATVRISEKKKGLALGVIVSEDGLVITKASQVLNKEDELREVICELSDKRDFKPKLVAIEKRHDIALLQINARKLTAITWSDEPDVPGLGSWLITTGIRETPVSIGVVSVDLTEVKGGVLGILLGESDNGTFIERVMDGGGGARAGLKGGDVVTKVNDVEMKDRQMLIDTVRSHLAGEEITLEIQRGEETIAIKAVLGRMSDLTGGRPVVQNNLGGPLSERRTGFPSVLQHDSVVQPNQCGGPVLDINGNAVGINIARAGRIKTYALPAKIIKQVVDQLAPK
;
A
#
# COMPACT_ATOMS: atom_id res chain seq x y z
N MET A 1 34.59 5.10 43.58
CA MET A 1 34.07 4.57 44.87
C MET A 1 32.78 5.31 45.21
N LYS A 2 31.76 4.60 45.68
CA LYS A 2 30.33 4.99 45.79
C LYS A 2 29.47 4.84 44.52
N ARG A 3 29.43 3.61 43.98
CA ARG A 3 28.36 3.10 43.09
C ARG A 3 27.98 1.64 43.39
N GLN A 4 28.11 1.23 44.66
CA GLN A 4 27.76 -0.12 45.13
C GLN A 4 26.82 -0.12 46.35
N ALA A 5 26.12 1.00 46.62
CA ALA A 5 25.25 1.12 47.80
C ALA A 5 23.82 1.61 47.47
N LEU A 6 23.33 1.40 46.24
CA LEU A 6 21.96 1.78 45.85
C LEU A 6 21.24 0.69 45.04
N GLN A 7 21.59 -0.58 45.27
CA GLN A 7 20.97 -1.74 44.61
C GLN A 7 20.29 -2.70 45.60
N ALA A 8 20.07 -2.27 46.85
CA ALA A 8 19.52 -3.11 47.93
C ALA A 8 18.30 -2.51 48.65
N ALA A 9 17.55 -1.60 48.03
CA ALA A 9 16.39 -0.94 48.65
C ALA A 9 15.16 -0.82 47.72
N LEU A 10 14.88 -1.85 46.91
CA LEU A 10 13.64 -1.92 46.12
C LEU A 10 13.02 -3.34 46.05
N TYR A 11 13.39 -4.22 46.99
CA TYR A 11 12.81 -5.57 47.15
C TYR A 11 12.11 -5.74 48.51
N SER A 12 11.33 -4.76 48.95
CA SER A 12 10.48 -4.86 50.14
C SER A 12 9.39 -3.79 50.11
N CYS A 13 8.37 -3.94 49.25
CA CYS A 13 7.03 -3.34 49.39
C CYS A 13 6.16 -3.72 48.19
N LEU A 14 5.72 -4.98 48.13
CA LEU A 14 4.59 -5.43 47.30
C LEU A 14 4.12 -6.81 47.79
N LEU A 15 3.66 -6.83 49.03
CA LEU A 15 2.73 -7.82 49.57
C LEU A 15 1.61 -7.01 50.19
N LEU A 16 0.36 -7.46 49.97
CA LEU A 16 -0.94 -6.87 50.36
C LEU A 16 -1.67 -6.17 49.20
N PHE A 17 -2.40 -6.94 48.39
CA PHE A 17 -3.86 -6.84 48.22
C PHE A 17 -4.32 -7.88 47.18
N SER A 18 -4.70 -9.07 47.67
CA SER A 18 -5.49 -10.04 46.91
C SER A 18 -6.41 -10.79 47.87
N PHE A 19 -7.65 -10.33 47.95
CA PHE A 19 -8.85 -11.07 48.36
C PHE A 19 -9.81 -10.93 47.17
N SER A 20 -10.61 -11.89 46.72
CA SER A 20 -11.03 -13.19 47.27
C SER A 20 -11.84 -13.88 46.18
N LEU A 21 -11.74 -15.19 46.05
CA LEU A 21 -12.89 -16.08 45.81
C LEU A 21 -12.42 -17.52 46.06
N SER A 22 -12.86 -18.05 47.20
CA SER A 22 -12.75 -19.47 47.54
C SER A 22 -14.09 -20.15 47.28
N SER A 23 -14.07 -21.32 46.64
CA SER A 23 -14.94 -22.45 46.99
C SER A 23 -14.33 -23.72 46.38
N ILE A 24 -13.56 -24.47 47.17
CA ILE A 24 -13.90 -25.77 47.78
C ILE A 24 -14.04 -26.91 46.75
N ALA A 25 -13.03 -27.79 46.71
CA ALA A 25 -13.17 -29.19 47.10
C ALA A 25 -11.77 -29.83 47.26
N GLN A 26 -11.46 -30.27 48.47
CA GLN A 26 -10.30 -31.09 48.82
C GLN A 26 -10.60 -32.56 48.54
N GLU A 27 -9.66 -33.29 47.95
CA GLU A 27 -9.46 -34.72 48.24
C GLU A 27 -7.99 -34.98 48.62
N LYS A 28 -7.83 -35.82 49.64
CA LYS A 28 -6.58 -36.14 50.38
C LYS A 28 -5.62 -37.04 49.57
N PRO A 29 -4.32 -37.09 49.93
CA PRO A 29 -3.33 -37.92 49.26
C PRO A 29 -3.32 -39.35 49.80
N ALA A 30 -3.11 -40.33 48.91
CA ALA A 30 -2.80 -41.71 49.26
C ALA A 30 -1.43 -42.09 48.70
N GLU A 31 -0.71 -42.87 49.51
CA GLU A 31 0.72 -43.21 49.50
C GLU A 31 1.25 -43.93 48.25
N GLU A 32 2.57 -43.79 48.06
CA GLU A 32 3.43 -44.50 47.11
C GLU A 32 3.32 -46.03 47.22
N LYS A 33 3.23 -46.69 46.05
CA LYS A 33 3.94 -47.96 45.81
C LYS A 33 4.58 -47.99 44.43
N SER A 34 5.87 -48.32 44.47
CA SER A 34 6.78 -48.56 43.36
C SER A 34 6.32 -49.66 42.40
N SER A 35 6.53 -49.47 41.10
CA SER A 35 7.13 -50.50 40.23
C SER A 35 7.55 -49.90 38.89
N GLN A 36 8.80 -50.16 38.52
CA GLN A 36 9.45 -49.78 37.27
C GLN A 36 8.68 -50.30 36.04
N GLY A 37 8.43 -49.41 35.08
CA GLY A 37 8.02 -49.75 33.72
C GLY A 37 8.56 -48.72 32.75
N ARG A 38 9.57 -49.09 31.96
CA ARG A 38 10.08 -48.30 30.83
C ARG A 38 8.94 -48.07 29.83
N ALA A 39 8.36 -46.88 29.83
CA ALA A 39 7.55 -46.36 28.73
C ALA A 39 8.28 -45.16 28.13
N LYS A 40 8.46 -45.17 26.80
CA LYS A 40 8.97 -44.03 26.03
C LYS A 40 8.14 -42.80 26.39
N ALA A 41 8.77 -41.78 26.95
CA ALA A 41 8.17 -40.46 27.06
C ALA A 41 8.02 -39.89 25.64
N GLU A 42 6.85 -40.11 25.02
CA GLU A 42 6.36 -39.21 23.99
C GLU A 42 6.29 -37.83 24.62
N LYS A 43 7.17 -36.92 24.16
CA LYS A 43 7.08 -35.50 24.49
C LYS A 43 5.74 -35.00 23.94
N THR A 44 4.71 -35.02 24.77
CA THR A 44 3.47 -34.26 24.57
C THR A 44 3.81 -32.78 24.66
N THR A 45 4.38 -32.25 23.59
CA THR A 45 4.64 -30.82 23.44
C THR A 45 3.30 -30.09 23.41
N ASN A 46 3.15 -29.10 24.28
CA ASN A 46 1.95 -28.27 24.42
C ASN A 46 1.50 -27.73 23.03
N PRO A 47 0.28 -28.04 22.57
CA PRO A 47 -0.24 -27.60 21.26
C PRO A 47 -0.19 -26.08 21.05
N LEU A 48 -0.37 -25.28 22.10
CA LEU A 48 -0.26 -23.81 22.01
C LEU A 48 1.18 -23.36 21.75
N LEU A 49 2.16 -24.03 22.36
CA LEU A 49 3.57 -23.73 22.16
C LEU A 49 4.00 -24.12 20.74
N GLN A 50 3.48 -25.24 20.21
CA GLN A 50 3.69 -25.62 18.82
C GLN A 50 3.06 -24.62 17.84
N ALA A 51 1.82 -24.18 18.09
CA ALA A 51 1.14 -23.19 17.25
C ALA A 51 1.91 -21.85 17.22
N ARG A 52 2.38 -21.40 18.40
CA ARG A 52 3.22 -20.19 18.51
C ARG A 52 4.55 -20.34 17.78
N GLY A 53 5.25 -21.46 17.97
CA GLY A 53 6.52 -21.73 17.28
C GLY A 53 6.35 -21.86 15.76
N ARG A 54 5.21 -22.38 15.30
CA ARG A 54 4.87 -22.45 13.87
C ARG A 54 4.62 -21.07 13.29
N LEU A 55 3.79 -20.26 13.94
CA LEU A 55 3.48 -18.91 13.48
C LEU A 55 4.75 -18.04 13.41
N GLN A 56 5.66 -18.20 14.38
CA GLN A 56 6.96 -17.54 14.37
C GLN A 56 7.80 -17.91 13.13
N LYS A 57 7.84 -19.19 12.75
CA LYS A 57 8.55 -19.63 11.53
C LYS A 57 7.94 -19.06 10.26
N ILE A 58 6.61 -18.96 10.19
CA ILE A 58 5.90 -18.33 9.08
C ILE A 58 6.33 -16.86 8.98
N PHE A 59 6.30 -16.13 10.09
CA PHE A 59 6.74 -14.73 10.15
C PHE A 59 8.22 -14.52 9.83
N GLN A 60 9.06 -15.54 10.04
CA GLN A 60 10.47 -15.57 9.63
C GLN A 60 10.67 -16.04 8.18
N GLY A 61 9.60 -16.12 7.39
CA GLY A 61 9.65 -16.28 5.94
C GLY A 61 9.21 -17.63 5.41
N GLN A 62 8.88 -18.61 6.27
CA GLN A 62 8.23 -19.84 5.80
C GLN A 62 6.84 -19.54 5.22
N ALA A 63 6.44 -20.32 4.22
CA ALA A 63 5.10 -20.23 3.67
C ALA A 63 4.06 -20.73 4.69
N PRO A 64 2.89 -20.09 4.79
CA PRO A 64 1.74 -20.72 5.43
C PRO A 64 1.38 -22.00 4.68
N ARG A 65 0.80 -22.99 5.37
CA ARG A 65 0.51 -24.30 4.75
C ARG A 65 -0.96 -24.48 4.42
N ASP A 66 -1.83 -23.86 5.20
CA ASP A 66 -3.27 -24.09 5.19
C ASP A 66 -4.04 -22.87 5.73
N ALA A 67 -5.37 -22.96 5.68
CA ALA A 67 -6.27 -21.92 6.17
C ALA A 67 -6.13 -21.63 7.68
N HIS A 68 -5.67 -22.60 8.49
CA HIS A 68 -5.46 -22.39 9.92
C HIS A 68 -4.28 -21.45 10.17
N ASP A 69 -3.17 -21.68 9.46
CA ASP A 69 -2.01 -20.80 9.50
C ASP A 69 -2.40 -19.37 9.05
N VAL A 70 -3.17 -19.23 7.96
CA VAL A 70 -3.67 -17.94 7.46
C VAL A 70 -4.54 -17.20 8.50
N LYS A 71 -5.47 -17.91 9.15
CA LYS A 71 -6.33 -17.35 10.20
C LYS A 71 -5.54 -16.89 11.43
N ALA A 72 -4.52 -17.65 11.83
CA ALA A 72 -3.63 -17.27 12.92
C ALA A 72 -2.81 -16.01 12.58
N MET A 73 -2.32 -15.91 11.34
CA MET A 73 -1.64 -14.70 10.86
C MET A 73 -2.56 -13.48 10.90
N GLN A 74 -3.80 -13.60 10.42
CA GLN A 74 -4.76 -12.48 10.44
C GLN A 74 -4.98 -11.95 11.85
N LYS A 75 -5.30 -12.84 12.80
CA LYS A 75 -5.55 -12.46 14.19
C LYS A 75 -4.34 -11.75 14.80
N HIS A 76 -3.14 -12.24 14.52
CA HIS A 76 -1.90 -11.63 15.01
C HIS A 76 -1.69 -10.23 14.42
N VAL A 77 -1.86 -10.08 13.10
CA VAL A 77 -1.72 -8.79 12.41
C VAL A 77 -2.72 -7.76 12.92
N GLN A 78 -3.97 -8.17 13.17
CA GLN A 78 -5.00 -7.29 13.74
C GLN A 78 -4.62 -6.74 15.12
N LEU A 79 -4.11 -7.60 16.00
CA LEU A 79 -3.63 -7.18 17.33
C LEU A 79 -2.42 -6.23 17.22
N LEU A 80 -1.53 -6.44 16.26
CA LEU A 80 -0.43 -5.51 16.01
C LEU A 80 -0.92 -4.16 15.49
N ILE A 81 -1.89 -4.14 14.57
CA ILE A 81 -2.46 -2.90 14.04
C ILE A 81 -3.09 -2.08 15.17
N GLU A 82 -3.86 -2.72 16.06
CA GLU A 82 -4.48 -2.06 17.22
C GLU A 82 -3.41 -1.45 18.15
N LYS A 83 -2.34 -2.20 18.43
CA LYS A 83 -1.21 -1.71 19.26
C LYS A 83 -0.43 -0.57 18.61
N LEU A 84 -0.18 -0.64 17.30
CA LEU A 84 0.85 0.18 16.63
C LEU A 84 0.31 1.40 15.88
N SER A 85 -0.97 1.37 15.48
CA SER A 85 -1.59 2.51 14.79
C SER A 85 -1.56 3.79 15.61
N PRO A 86 -1.84 3.79 16.92
CA PRO A 86 -1.78 5.00 17.74
C PRO A 86 -0.40 5.68 17.77
N ALA A 87 0.68 4.91 17.68
CA ALA A 87 2.06 5.43 17.67
C ALA A 87 2.51 5.94 16.28
N THR A 88 1.72 5.69 15.23
CA THR A 88 2.04 6.11 13.85
C THR A 88 1.36 7.44 13.53
N VAL A 89 2.16 8.49 13.43
CA VAL A 89 1.68 9.88 13.40
C VAL A 89 1.89 10.55 12.04
N GLY A 90 1.07 11.55 11.72
CA GLY A 90 1.34 12.49 10.65
C GLY A 90 2.34 13.55 11.11
N VAL A 91 3.26 13.95 10.23
CA VAL A 91 4.29 14.95 10.51
C VAL A 91 4.17 16.11 9.53
N GLY A 92 4.06 17.33 10.05
CA GLY A 92 4.07 18.57 9.26
C GLY A 92 5.24 19.48 9.65
N VAL A 93 6.11 19.83 8.70
CA VAL A 93 7.25 20.75 8.89
C VAL A 93 7.26 21.83 7.81
N GLY A 94 6.61 22.96 8.08
CA GLY A 94 6.33 23.97 7.06
C GLY A 94 5.45 23.38 5.95
N ALA A 95 5.91 23.46 4.70
CA ALA A 95 5.21 22.86 3.55
C ALA A 95 5.45 21.34 3.40
N ALA A 96 6.40 20.75 4.13
CA ALA A 96 6.65 19.31 4.08
C ALA A 96 5.60 18.57 4.92
N GLN A 97 5.10 17.47 4.37
CA GLN A 97 4.20 16.55 5.06
C GLN A 97 4.69 15.11 4.87
N GLY A 98 4.58 14.32 5.93
CA GLY A 98 4.96 12.91 5.93
C GLY A 98 4.37 12.18 7.14
N SER A 99 5.02 11.10 7.53
CA SER A 99 4.66 10.26 8.66
C SER A 99 5.81 10.19 9.67
N GLY A 100 5.54 9.63 10.84
CA GLY A 100 6.52 9.41 11.91
C GLY A 100 6.06 8.29 12.85
N VAL A 101 6.95 7.85 13.73
CA VAL A 101 6.63 6.90 14.80
C VAL A 101 7.15 7.41 16.14
N ILE A 102 6.28 7.44 17.15
CA ILE A 102 6.65 7.77 18.52
C ILE A 102 7.32 6.55 19.17
N ILE A 103 8.50 6.75 19.74
CA ILE A 103 9.34 5.66 20.26
C ILE A 103 9.63 5.75 21.77
N ASP A 104 9.33 6.88 22.41
CA ASP A 104 9.43 7.03 23.87
C ASP A 104 8.30 7.89 24.45
N LYS A 105 8.12 7.80 25.78
CA LYS A 105 7.05 8.53 26.51
C LYS A 105 7.37 10.02 26.65
N GLU A 106 8.61 10.40 26.39
CA GLU A 106 9.08 11.77 26.31
C GLU A 106 8.76 12.41 24.94
N GLY A 107 8.18 11.66 24.00
CA GLY A 107 7.72 12.16 22.70
C GLY A 107 8.78 12.24 21.61
N LEU A 108 9.81 11.41 21.68
CA LEU A 108 10.80 11.26 20.61
C LEU A 108 10.16 10.53 19.42
N ILE A 109 10.43 11.04 18.23
CA ILE A 109 9.83 10.54 16.98
C ILE A 109 10.94 10.27 15.97
N LEU A 110 10.86 9.10 15.34
CA LEU A 110 11.66 8.79 14.15
C LEU A 110 10.87 9.12 12.88
N THR A 111 11.56 9.65 11.87
CA THR A 111 11.02 9.96 10.54
C THR A 111 12.15 9.95 9.49
N ALA A 112 11.85 10.29 8.23
CA ALA A 112 12.85 10.47 7.18
C ALA A 112 13.49 11.86 7.24
N ALA A 113 14.77 11.98 6.89
CA ALA A 113 15.50 13.25 6.93
C ALA A 113 14.84 14.32 6.05
N HIS A 114 14.35 13.95 4.86
CA HIS A 114 13.66 14.87 3.97
C HIS A 114 12.28 15.35 4.49
N VAL A 115 11.69 14.64 5.47
CA VAL A 115 10.46 15.05 6.17
C VAL A 115 10.80 15.97 7.34
N ALA A 116 11.78 15.58 8.16
CA ALA A 116 12.25 16.39 9.29
C ALA A 116 12.80 17.74 8.81
N GLY A 117 13.60 17.76 7.75
CA GLY A 117 14.34 18.95 7.33
C GLY A 117 15.33 19.41 8.42
N ARG A 118 15.90 20.61 8.28
CA ARG A 118 16.98 21.12 9.17
C ARG A 118 16.58 21.09 10.66
N PRO A 119 17.52 20.82 11.59
CA PRO A 119 17.26 20.88 13.02
C PRO A 119 16.75 22.25 13.48
N GLY A 120 16.02 22.28 14.59
CA GLY A 120 15.51 23.50 15.23
C GLY A 120 14.27 24.11 14.58
N ARG A 121 13.66 23.45 13.59
CA ARG A 121 12.43 23.91 12.95
C ARG A 121 11.21 23.52 13.77
N SER A 122 10.18 24.36 13.74
CA SER A 122 8.86 24.02 14.27
C SER A 122 8.19 22.95 13.42
N ALA A 123 7.61 21.97 14.08
CA ALA A 123 6.83 20.89 13.50
C ALA A 123 5.48 20.76 14.22
N ILE A 124 4.51 20.16 13.53
CA ILE A 124 3.23 19.74 14.12
C ILE A 124 3.12 18.23 13.93
N ILE A 125 2.86 17.53 15.02
CA ILE A 125 2.56 16.10 15.03
C ILE A 125 1.04 15.94 15.08
N LEU A 126 0.53 15.15 14.14
CA LEU A 126 -0.90 14.88 13.97
C LEU A 126 -1.14 13.43 14.40
N MET A 127 -1.78 13.25 15.54
CA MET A 127 -2.14 11.94 16.07
C MET A 127 -3.31 11.34 15.28
N PRO A 128 -3.45 10.01 15.23
CA PRO A 128 -4.56 9.34 14.53
C PRO A 128 -5.96 9.76 15.01
N ASP A 129 -6.11 10.19 16.26
CA ASP A 129 -7.36 10.69 16.84
C ASP A 129 -7.65 12.17 16.48
N GLY A 130 -6.78 12.81 15.70
CA GLY A 130 -6.88 14.22 15.33
C GLY A 130 -6.17 15.18 16.29
N THR A 131 -5.69 14.70 17.45
CA THR A 131 -4.93 15.51 18.41
C THR A 131 -3.65 16.05 17.76
N ARG A 132 -3.30 17.30 18.09
CA ARG A 132 -2.15 18.00 17.49
C ARG A 132 -1.16 18.39 18.58
N TYR A 133 0.10 17.98 18.42
CA TYR A 133 1.17 18.37 19.32
C TYR A 133 2.20 19.27 18.60
N PRO A 134 2.61 20.40 19.21
CA PRO A 134 3.78 21.11 18.74
C PRO A 134 5.04 20.26 18.94
N ALA A 135 5.97 20.35 18.00
CA ALA A 135 7.23 19.62 18.04
C ALA A 135 8.38 20.48 17.48
N THR A 136 9.60 20.00 17.69
CA THR A 136 10.80 20.55 17.07
C THR A 136 11.59 19.44 16.38
N THR A 137 12.17 19.78 15.23
CA THR A 137 13.07 18.89 14.50
C THR A 137 14.41 18.82 15.24
N LEU A 138 14.89 17.60 15.46
CA LEU A 138 16.22 17.33 16.00
C LEU A 138 17.17 17.05 14.83
N GLY A 139 18.13 16.14 15.01
CA GLY A 139 19.17 15.87 14.03
C GLY A 139 18.73 15.00 12.85
N MET A 140 19.59 14.97 11.83
CA MET A 140 19.39 14.18 10.61
C MET A 140 20.69 13.66 10.01
N ASP A 141 20.61 12.49 9.40
CA ASP A 141 21.57 11.96 8.45
C ASP A 141 20.99 12.02 7.02
N ARG A 142 21.53 12.89 6.18
CA ARG A 142 21.06 13.03 4.79
C ARG A 142 21.52 11.90 3.87
N SER A 143 22.59 11.21 4.22
CA SER A 143 23.11 10.09 3.44
C SER A 143 22.25 8.84 3.61
N MET A 144 21.76 8.62 4.84
CA MET A 144 20.82 7.55 5.17
C MET A 144 19.36 7.93 4.90
N ASP A 145 19.06 9.23 4.82
CA ASP A 145 17.71 9.79 4.86
C ASP A 145 16.98 9.53 6.20
N ALA A 146 17.72 9.57 7.31
CA ALA A 146 17.23 9.35 8.67
C ALA A 146 17.04 10.68 9.43
N GLY A 147 15.91 10.91 10.09
CA GLY A 147 15.63 12.13 10.84
C GLY A 147 14.88 11.89 12.15
N MET A 148 15.06 12.80 13.11
CA MET A 148 14.48 12.71 14.44
C MET A 148 13.73 14.00 14.82
N LEU A 149 12.64 13.88 15.57
CA LEU A 149 11.84 14.99 16.10
C LEU A 149 11.53 14.76 17.59
N LYS A 150 11.14 15.85 18.27
CA LYS A 150 10.68 15.80 19.66
C LYS A 150 9.38 16.57 19.82
N ILE A 151 8.35 15.93 20.37
CA ILE A 151 7.14 16.61 20.86
C ILE A 151 7.53 17.55 22.01
N LYS A 152 6.99 18.77 21.97
CA LYS A 152 7.08 19.72 23.08
C LYS A 152 5.98 19.41 24.09
N LEU A 153 6.32 18.58 25.08
CA LEU A 153 5.44 18.31 26.21
C LEU A 153 5.39 19.53 27.16
N PRO A 154 4.27 19.74 27.88
CA PRO A 154 4.17 20.79 28.89
C PRO A 154 5.25 20.65 29.96
N GLU A 155 5.74 21.79 30.47
CA GLU A 155 6.72 21.82 31.56
C GLU A 155 6.09 21.49 32.92
N SER A 156 4.80 21.80 33.11
CA SER A 156 4.06 21.46 34.32
C SER A 156 3.91 19.94 34.44
N GLU A 157 4.40 19.36 35.54
CA GLU A 157 4.21 17.91 35.81
C GLU A 157 2.74 17.52 35.83
N GLU A 158 1.86 18.39 36.34
CA GLU A 158 0.42 18.12 36.38
C GLU A 158 -0.16 17.99 34.96
N GLU A 159 0.18 18.90 34.06
CA GLU A 159 -0.28 18.85 32.66
C GLU A 159 0.37 17.71 31.88
N ARG A 160 1.66 17.46 32.13
CA ARG A 160 2.40 16.36 31.50
C ARG A 160 1.83 15.00 31.92
N SER A 161 1.43 14.83 33.18
CA SER A 161 0.86 13.57 33.67
C SER A 161 -0.48 13.20 33.03
N LYS A 162 -1.18 14.18 32.43
CA LYS A 162 -2.44 13.97 31.70
C LYS A 162 -2.22 13.50 30.25
N ILE A 163 -0.98 13.51 29.75
CA ILE A 163 -0.65 13.11 28.38
C ILE A 163 -0.03 11.71 28.40
N GLU A 164 -0.75 10.74 27.86
CA GLU A 164 -0.20 9.42 27.60
C GLU A 164 0.11 9.25 26.11
N LEU A 165 1.40 9.22 25.77
CA LEU A 165 1.83 8.97 24.40
C LEU A 165 1.87 7.46 24.10
N PRO A 166 1.28 6.99 22.99
CA PRO A 166 1.51 5.64 22.50
C PRO A 166 2.95 5.52 21.99
N VAL A 167 3.62 4.40 22.29
CA VAL A 167 5.04 4.20 21.96
C VAL A 167 5.22 2.88 21.22
N ALA A 168 6.10 2.88 20.22
CA ALA A 168 6.57 1.67 19.57
C ALA A 168 8.00 1.33 20.01
N GLU A 169 8.26 0.04 20.19
CA GLU A 169 9.60 -0.45 20.50
C GLU A 169 10.47 -0.47 19.23
N ILE A 170 11.77 -0.22 19.38
CA ILE A 170 12.76 -0.37 18.32
C ILE A 170 13.29 -1.81 18.33
N ALA A 171 13.49 -2.39 17.15
CA ALA A 171 14.08 -3.72 17.03
C ALA A 171 15.60 -3.68 17.27
N GLU A 172 16.14 -4.83 17.66
CA GLU A 172 17.59 -5.03 17.69
C GLU A 172 18.19 -4.90 16.28
N ALA A 173 19.40 -4.37 16.22
CA ALA A 173 20.17 -4.31 15.00
C ALA A 173 20.32 -5.71 14.36
N ASP A 174 20.25 -5.77 13.05
CA ASP A 174 20.40 -6.98 12.24
C ASP A 174 19.37 -8.09 12.47
N SER A 175 18.24 -7.78 13.10
CA SER A 175 17.19 -8.76 13.40
C SER A 175 16.34 -9.19 12.18
N VAL A 176 16.43 -8.46 11.06
CA VAL A 176 15.58 -8.67 9.86
C VAL A 176 16.30 -9.43 8.76
N LYS A 177 15.64 -10.43 8.18
CA LYS A 177 16.17 -11.21 7.06
C LYS A 177 15.21 -11.22 5.88
N LEU A 178 15.74 -11.63 4.72
CA LEU A 178 14.96 -11.84 3.50
C LEU A 178 13.76 -12.76 3.77
N GLY A 179 12.62 -12.42 3.18
CA GLY A 179 11.37 -13.16 3.32
C GLY A 179 10.62 -12.96 4.64
N HIS A 180 11.20 -12.30 5.65
CA HIS A 180 10.47 -11.98 6.88
C HIS A 180 9.22 -11.16 6.57
N TRP A 181 8.12 -11.46 7.24
CA TRP A 181 6.90 -10.67 7.15
C TRP A 181 7.06 -9.35 7.89
N CYS A 182 6.51 -8.28 7.30
CA CYS A 182 6.57 -6.93 7.85
C CYS A 182 5.26 -6.18 7.66
N LEU A 183 4.95 -5.27 8.60
CA LEU A 183 3.76 -4.43 8.60
C LEU A 183 4.20 -2.97 8.38
N ALA A 184 3.68 -2.33 7.34
CA ALA A 184 3.94 -0.92 7.05
C ALA A 184 2.70 -0.08 7.39
N LEU A 185 2.90 0.98 8.18
CA LEU A 185 1.86 1.96 8.52
C LEU A 185 2.32 3.36 8.11
N GLY A 186 1.39 4.21 7.69
CA GLY A 186 1.70 5.59 7.34
C GLY A 186 0.49 6.39 6.89
N HIS A 187 0.72 7.67 6.59
CA HIS A 187 -0.28 8.65 6.16
C HIS A 187 -0.07 9.04 4.69
N PRO A 188 -0.42 8.17 3.72
CA PRO A 188 -0.18 8.41 2.30
C PRO A 188 -0.96 9.63 1.80
N GLY A 189 -0.27 10.56 1.14
CA GLY A 189 -0.83 11.86 0.75
C GLY A 189 -1.07 12.82 1.92
N GLY A 190 -0.48 12.55 3.09
CA GLY A 190 -0.65 13.35 4.31
C GLY A 190 -1.74 12.81 5.24
N PHE A 191 -1.78 13.37 6.45
CA PHE A 191 -2.78 13.07 7.46
C PHE A 191 -4.19 13.44 6.98
N GLN A 192 -5.17 12.60 7.31
CA GLN A 192 -6.59 12.87 7.08
C GLN A 192 -7.34 12.54 8.37
N PRO A 193 -8.18 13.43 8.92
CA PRO A 193 -8.85 13.23 10.21
C PRO A 193 -9.63 11.91 10.30
N ASP A 194 -10.34 11.55 9.24
CA ASP A 194 -11.22 10.39 9.22
C ASP A 194 -10.55 9.12 8.65
N ARG A 195 -9.22 9.11 8.57
CA ARG A 195 -8.47 7.98 8.03
C ARG A 195 -7.34 7.58 8.97
N PRO A 196 -7.41 6.37 9.58
CA PRO A 196 -6.29 5.86 10.35
C PRO A 196 -5.05 5.66 9.46
N PRO A 197 -3.86 5.45 10.06
CA PRO A 197 -2.68 5.04 9.30
C PRO A 197 -2.99 3.85 8.38
N VAL A 198 -2.62 3.96 7.11
CA VAL A 198 -2.95 2.97 6.08
C VAL A 198 -2.11 1.72 6.27
N VAL A 199 -2.79 0.59 6.46
CA VAL A 199 -2.20 -0.73 6.72
C VAL A 199 -1.75 -1.40 5.44
N ARG A 200 -0.49 -1.86 5.38
CA ARG A 200 0.00 -2.79 4.36
C ARG A 200 0.80 -3.92 4.99
N LEU A 201 0.54 -5.15 4.55
CA LEU A 201 1.24 -6.34 5.04
C LEU A 201 2.09 -6.93 3.92
N GLY A 202 3.38 -7.09 4.12
CA GLY A 202 4.28 -7.56 3.07
C GLY A 202 5.43 -8.40 3.61
N ARG A 203 6.45 -8.57 2.78
CA ARG A 203 7.66 -9.31 3.05
C ARG A 203 8.89 -8.50 2.66
N VAL A 204 9.98 -8.77 3.36
CA VAL A 204 11.30 -8.20 3.07
C VAL A 204 11.86 -8.86 1.82
N ILE A 205 12.11 -8.05 0.79
CA ILE A 205 12.59 -8.50 -0.53
C ILE A 205 14.10 -8.38 -0.64
N HIS A 206 14.68 -7.33 -0.06
CA HIS A 206 16.13 -7.12 0.03
C HIS A 206 16.51 -6.54 1.39
N ARG A 207 17.69 -6.91 1.88
CA ARG A 207 18.28 -6.42 3.11
C ARG A 207 19.77 -6.18 2.89
N TYR A 208 20.17 -4.92 2.99
CA TYR A 208 21.55 -4.48 3.05
C TYR A 208 21.78 -3.77 4.38
N LYS A 209 23.05 -3.43 4.67
CA LYS A 209 23.42 -2.72 5.91
C LYS A 209 22.60 -1.44 6.10
N ASP A 210 22.12 -0.89 5.00
CA ASP A 210 21.85 0.51 4.87
C ASP A 210 20.56 0.78 4.04
N VAL A 211 19.93 -0.29 3.58
CA VAL A 211 18.65 -0.33 2.87
C VAL A 211 17.89 -1.60 3.24
N ILE A 212 16.60 -1.44 3.55
CA ILE A 212 15.62 -2.52 3.50
C ILE A 212 14.67 -2.22 2.35
N THR A 213 14.29 -3.24 1.57
CA THR A 213 13.17 -3.10 0.63
C THR A 213 12.09 -4.14 0.88
N THR A 214 10.83 -3.75 0.71
CA THR A 214 9.67 -4.63 0.90
C THR A 214 8.70 -4.53 -0.27
N ASP A 215 7.80 -5.52 -0.38
CA ASP A 215 6.67 -5.45 -1.30
C ASP A 215 5.44 -4.72 -0.69
N CYS A 216 5.59 -4.09 0.49
CA CYS A 216 4.61 -3.14 1.00
C CYS A 216 4.60 -1.89 0.12
N THR A 217 3.64 -1.75 -0.79
CA THR A 217 3.59 -0.60 -1.71
C THR A 217 3.43 0.72 -0.95
N LEU A 218 4.32 1.69 -1.20
CA LEU A 218 4.29 3.03 -0.60
C LEU A 218 4.05 4.14 -1.62
N ILE A 219 3.68 5.34 -1.14
CA ILE A 219 3.55 6.58 -1.92
C ILE A 219 4.02 7.78 -1.08
N GLY A 220 4.18 8.96 -1.70
CA GLY A 220 4.45 10.20 -0.97
C GLY A 220 3.43 10.44 0.16
N GLY A 221 3.93 10.87 1.32
CA GLY A 221 3.17 10.94 2.58
C GLY A 221 3.43 9.76 3.52
N ASP A 222 3.69 8.56 2.98
CA ASP A 222 4.15 7.43 3.81
C ASP A 222 5.56 7.66 4.35
N SER A 223 6.40 8.44 3.64
CA SER A 223 7.77 8.75 4.04
C SER A 223 7.84 9.21 5.49
N GLY A 224 8.75 8.61 6.25
CA GLY A 224 8.91 8.77 7.69
C GLY A 224 8.08 7.82 8.55
N GLY A 225 7.12 7.10 7.97
CA GLY A 225 6.31 6.11 8.68
C GLY A 225 7.10 4.84 9.03
N PRO A 226 6.65 4.07 10.03
CA PRO A 226 7.33 2.88 10.49
C PRO A 226 7.07 1.64 9.64
N LEU A 227 8.13 0.86 9.44
CA LEU A 227 8.07 -0.55 9.08
C LEU A 227 8.28 -1.38 10.34
N PHE A 228 7.34 -2.28 10.65
CA PHE A 228 7.38 -3.15 11.82
C PHE A 228 7.66 -4.60 11.45
N ASP A 229 8.35 -5.32 12.34
CA ASP A 229 8.34 -6.78 12.35
C ASP A 229 7.03 -7.34 12.94
N MET A 230 6.88 -8.66 12.87
CA MET A 230 5.72 -9.35 13.46
C MET A 230 5.79 -9.48 14.99
N SER A 231 6.74 -8.84 15.68
CA SER A 231 6.69 -8.62 17.13
C SER A 231 6.21 -7.21 17.49
N GLY A 232 5.97 -6.37 16.48
CA GLY A 232 5.56 -4.98 16.63
C GLY A 232 6.71 -4.02 16.92
N ARG A 233 7.95 -4.40 16.58
CA ARG A 233 9.12 -3.55 16.75
C ARG A 233 9.48 -2.86 15.44
N VAL A 234 9.89 -1.60 15.51
CA VAL A 234 10.32 -0.80 14.36
C VAL A 234 11.63 -1.38 13.83
N ILE A 235 11.60 -1.83 12.58
CA ILE A 235 12.75 -2.37 11.86
C ILE A 235 13.29 -1.42 10.78
N GLY A 236 12.52 -0.40 10.42
CA GLY A 236 12.96 0.63 9.51
C GLY A 236 11.93 1.75 9.36
N ILE A 237 12.34 2.80 8.66
CA ILE A 237 11.53 4.00 8.41
C ILE A 237 11.39 4.21 6.91
N HIS A 238 10.16 4.40 6.43
CA HIS A 238 9.85 4.61 5.02
C HIS A 238 10.62 5.81 4.45
N SER A 239 11.36 5.65 3.36
CA SER A 239 12.15 6.74 2.76
C SER A 239 11.65 7.06 1.36
N ARG A 240 11.91 6.16 0.41
CA ARG A 240 11.76 6.41 -1.03
C ARG A 240 11.07 5.26 -1.73
N ILE A 241 10.55 5.55 -2.93
CA ILE A 241 9.94 4.56 -3.80
C ILE A 241 10.60 4.58 -5.17
N GLY A 242 10.67 3.42 -5.81
CA GLY A 242 11.10 3.26 -7.19
C GLY A 242 9.93 3.09 -8.16
N GLN A 243 10.26 2.92 -9.44
CA GLN A 243 9.27 2.73 -10.51
C GLN A 243 8.46 1.44 -10.32
N GLN A 244 9.11 0.37 -9.88
CA GLN A 244 8.45 -0.93 -9.68
C GLN A 244 7.70 -1.01 -8.36
N LEU A 245 6.67 -1.85 -8.29
CA LEU A 245 5.85 -2.02 -7.08
C LEU A 245 6.61 -2.61 -5.90
N VAL A 246 7.68 -3.36 -6.15
CA VAL A 246 8.54 -3.96 -5.12
C VAL A 246 9.65 -3.01 -4.64
N HIS A 247 9.79 -1.84 -5.26
CA HIS A 247 10.78 -0.84 -4.86
C HIS A 247 10.20 0.10 -3.83
N ASN A 248 10.08 -0.38 -2.59
CA ASN A 248 9.70 0.42 -1.45
C ASN A 248 10.84 0.35 -0.44
N VAL A 249 11.57 1.46 -0.32
CA VAL A 249 12.85 1.53 0.39
C VAL A 249 12.65 2.13 1.76
N HIS A 250 13.25 1.50 2.75
CA HIS A 250 13.21 1.87 4.15
C HIS A 250 14.63 2.06 4.65
N VAL A 251 14.83 3.09 5.47
CA VAL A 251 16.06 3.28 6.24
C VAL A 251 16.06 2.21 7.34
N PRO A 252 17.07 1.33 7.41
CA PRO A 252 17.16 0.35 8.49
C PRO A 252 17.26 1.03 9.85
N ILE A 253 16.71 0.41 10.89
CA ILE A 253 16.67 1.00 12.23
C ILE A 253 18.08 1.23 12.83
N GLU A 254 19.05 0.44 12.39
CA GLU A 254 20.48 0.55 12.70
C GLU A 254 21.03 1.93 12.38
N ALA A 255 20.54 2.58 11.32
CA ALA A 255 20.94 3.94 10.96
C ALA A 255 20.65 4.94 12.08
N TYR A 256 19.55 4.74 12.81
CA TYR A 256 19.13 5.59 13.93
C TYR A 256 19.86 5.21 15.21
N ILE A 257 20.06 3.91 15.46
CA ILE A 257 20.81 3.41 16.62
C ILE A 257 22.26 3.90 16.58
N ASP A 258 22.95 3.72 15.45
CA ASP A 258 24.36 4.10 15.26
C ASP A 258 24.58 5.61 15.36
N SER A 259 23.53 6.40 15.11
CA SER A 259 23.58 7.86 15.02
C SER A 259 22.83 8.57 16.16
N TRP A 260 22.40 7.83 17.18
CA TRP A 260 21.42 8.30 18.16
C TRP A 260 21.83 9.60 18.86
N ASP A 261 23.03 9.62 19.44
CA ASP A 261 23.52 10.77 20.22
C ASP A 261 23.64 12.04 19.37
N ARG A 262 24.05 11.88 18.11
CA ARG A 262 24.17 12.97 17.14
C ARG A 262 22.80 13.50 16.74
N MET A 263 21.84 12.60 16.50
CA MET A 263 20.45 12.99 16.21
C MET A 263 19.81 13.70 17.40
N ALA A 264 19.94 13.16 18.62
CA ALA A 264 19.42 13.74 19.84
C ALA A 264 20.04 15.12 20.12
N SER A 265 21.32 15.30 19.77
CA SER A 265 22.06 16.58 19.89
C SER A 265 21.78 17.57 18.74
N SER A 266 20.77 17.31 17.90
CA SER A 266 20.35 18.19 16.81
C SER A 266 21.43 18.44 15.74
N GLU A 267 22.32 17.48 15.50
CA GLU A 267 23.32 17.56 14.43
C GLU A 267 22.70 17.30 13.05
N SER A 268 23.26 17.93 12.00
CA SER A 268 22.94 17.61 10.61
C SER A 268 24.22 17.22 9.88
N TRP A 269 24.25 16.03 9.27
CA TRP A 269 25.39 15.55 8.50
C TRP A 269 24.97 14.67 7.31
N GLY A 270 25.96 14.17 6.59
CA GLY A 270 25.78 13.37 5.39
C GLY A 270 25.42 14.24 4.19
N ASP A 271 25.80 13.77 3.01
CA ASP A 271 25.40 14.36 1.73
C ASP A 271 24.31 13.50 1.09
N VAL A 272 23.44 14.11 0.30
CA VAL A 272 22.39 13.38 -0.42
C VAL A 272 23.07 12.64 -1.57
N PRO A 273 23.10 11.30 -1.57
CA PRO A 273 23.70 10.56 -2.67
C PRO A 273 22.87 10.76 -3.94
N GLY A 274 23.55 11.03 -5.05
CA GLY A 274 23.03 11.01 -6.41
C GLY A 274 22.54 9.62 -6.81
N ARG A 275 22.12 9.48 -8.07
CA ARG A 275 21.51 8.21 -8.51
C ARG A 275 22.59 7.12 -8.64
N PRO A 276 22.39 5.93 -8.02
CA PRO A 276 23.32 4.83 -8.16
C PRO A 276 23.34 4.33 -9.60
N TYR A 277 24.53 4.04 -10.12
CA TYR A 277 24.72 3.42 -11.42
C TYR A 277 26.02 2.62 -11.46
N ILE A 278 26.11 1.61 -12.32
CA ILE A 278 27.38 0.89 -12.57
C ILE A 278 27.95 1.20 -13.97
N GLY A 279 27.22 1.90 -14.83
CA GLY A 279 27.75 2.37 -16.12
C GLY A 279 27.78 1.31 -17.21
N ILE A 280 26.70 0.54 -17.35
CA ILE A 280 26.50 -0.42 -18.45
C ILE A 280 25.15 -0.19 -19.12
N ARG A 281 25.03 -0.64 -20.35
CA ARG A 281 23.77 -0.83 -21.06
C ARG A 281 23.64 -2.27 -21.51
N GLY A 282 22.40 -2.71 -21.64
CA GLY A 282 22.04 -4.03 -22.15
C GLY A 282 21.13 -3.90 -23.35
N SER A 283 20.76 -5.03 -23.93
CA SER A 283 19.79 -5.07 -25.02
C SER A 283 18.38 -5.23 -24.45
N ASP A 284 17.46 -4.37 -24.86
CA ASP A 284 16.02 -4.52 -24.57
C ASP A 284 15.37 -5.67 -25.38
N GLU A 285 16.12 -6.26 -26.33
CA GLU A 285 15.65 -7.32 -27.23
C GLU A 285 16.08 -8.73 -26.80
N SER A 286 17.03 -8.84 -25.87
CA SER A 286 17.50 -10.12 -25.34
C SER A 286 16.83 -10.43 -24.00
N PRO A 287 16.32 -11.67 -23.79
CA PRO A 287 15.84 -12.06 -22.46
C PRO A 287 17.00 -12.16 -21.44
N ASP A 288 18.21 -12.44 -21.91
CA ASP A 288 19.39 -12.57 -21.07
C ASP A 288 20.00 -11.19 -20.75
N PRO A 289 20.55 -10.99 -19.53
CA PRO A 289 21.17 -9.74 -19.08
C PRO A 289 22.55 -9.50 -19.72
N VAL A 290 22.57 -9.43 -21.06
CA VAL A 290 23.79 -9.23 -21.83
C VAL A 290 24.19 -7.76 -21.84
N VAL A 291 25.45 -7.49 -21.51
CA VAL A 291 26.05 -6.16 -21.59
C VAL A 291 26.33 -5.83 -23.05
N THR A 292 25.69 -4.78 -23.56
CA THR A 292 25.91 -4.28 -24.94
C THR A 292 26.91 -3.15 -24.98
N GLU A 293 26.91 -2.28 -23.97
CA GLU A 293 27.85 -1.17 -23.84
C GLU A 293 28.35 -1.05 -22.41
N VAL A 294 29.61 -0.68 -22.25
CA VAL A 294 30.22 -0.31 -20.98
C VAL A 294 30.69 1.13 -21.11
N LEU A 295 30.30 1.99 -20.16
CA LEU A 295 30.70 3.39 -20.15
C LEU A 295 32.19 3.50 -19.81
N ASP A 296 32.97 4.09 -20.73
CA ASP A 296 34.40 4.30 -20.55
C ASP A 296 34.70 5.14 -19.30
N GLY A 297 35.65 4.65 -18.49
CA GLY A 297 36.00 5.27 -17.20
C GLY A 297 34.91 5.17 -16.12
N GLY A 298 33.75 4.60 -16.45
CA GLY A 298 32.65 4.32 -15.54
C GLY A 298 32.95 3.14 -14.60
N PRO A 299 32.09 2.89 -13.61
CA PRO A 299 32.39 1.90 -12.58
C PRO A 299 32.55 0.46 -13.09
N ALA A 300 31.72 0.06 -14.07
CA ALA A 300 31.78 -1.24 -14.72
C ALA A 300 33.07 -1.45 -15.52
N SER A 301 33.51 -0.41 -16.25
CA SER A 301 34.79 -0.42 -16.97
C SER A 301 35.95 -0.64 -16.01
N LYS A 302 35.97 0.09 -14.88
CA LYS A 302 36.99 -0.06 -13.82
C LYS A 302 36.98 -1.45 -13.17
N ALA A 303 35.81 -2.05 -13.05
CA ALA A 303 35.64 -3.41 -12.54
C ALA A 303 36.02 -4.50 -13.56
N GLY A 304 36.32 -4.13 -14.81
CA GLY A 304 36.71 -5.06 -15.86
C GLY A 304 35.54 -5.77 -16.56
N ILE A 305 34.32 -5.23 -16.45
CA ILE A 305 33.14 -5.71 -17.20
C ILE A 305 33.33 -5.34 -18.68
N GLN A 306 32.94 -6.24 -19.58
CA GLN A 306 33.13 -6.10 -21.02
C GLN A 306 31.78 -6.25 -21.76
N PRO A 307 31.61 -5.58 -22.92
CA PRO A 307 30.53 -5.91 -23.83
C PRO A 307 30.56 -7.41 -24.19
N GLY A 308 29.39 -8.05 -24.21
CA GLY A 308 29.23 -9.49 -24.39
C GLY A 308 29.16 -10.31 -23.09
N ASP A 309 29.51 -9.72 -21.94
CA ASP A 309 29.29 -10.36 -20.64
C ASP A 309 27.78 -10.56 -20.39
N VAL A 310 27.38 -11.74 -19.92
CA VAL A 310 26.01 -11.99 -19.42
C VAL A 310 26.03 -11.96 -17.91
N ILE A 311 25.26 -11.06 -17.30
CA ILE A 311 25.28 -10.88 -15.85
C ILE A 311 24.51 -12.00 -15.15
N ILE A 312 25.19 -12.81 -14.32
CA ILE A 312 24.56 -13.96 -13.63
C ILE A 312 24.09 -13.59 -12.23
N GLN A 313 24.87 -12.76 -11.51
CA GLN A 313 24.61 -12.47 -10.11
C GLN A 313 25.13 -11.08 -9.73
N PHE A 314 24.37 -10.30 -8.97
CA PHE A 314 24.77 -9.01 -8.41
C PHE A 314 24.53 -9.01 -6.89
N GLY A 315 25.61 -8.93 -6.12
CA GLY A 315 25.57 -9.16 -4.68
C GLY A 315 25.18 -10.59 -4.37
N GLU A 316 24.11 -10.77 -3.60
CA GLU A 316 23.51 -12.08 -3.30
C GLU A 316 22.37 -12.45 -4.26
N GLU A 317 21.97 -11.53 -5.15
CA GLU A 317 20.82 -11.70 -6.03
C GLU A 317 21.23 -12.37 -7.34
N GLN A 318 20.55 -13.47 -7.70
CA GLN A 318 20.63 -14.03 -9.06
C GLN A 318 19.95 -13.07 -10.03
N ILE A 319 20.61 -12.82 -11.15
CA ILE A 319 20.17 -11.88 -12.17
C ILE A 319 19.80 -12.68 -13.41
N GLU A 320 18.50 -12.73 -13.70
CA GLU A 320 17.97 -13.42 -14.88
C GLU A 320 17.66 -12.47 -16.02
N THR A 321 17.55 -11.16 -15.76
CA THR A 321 17.26 -10.14 -16.79
C THR A 321 18.03 -8.85 -16.53
N PHE A 322 18.25 -8.05 -17.58
CA PHE A 322 18.99 -6.78 -17.43
C PHE A 322 18.24 -5.80 -16.53
N GLU A 323 16.91 -5.90 -16.47
CA GLU A 323 16.10 -5.14 -15.54
C GLU A 323 16.31 -5.60 -14.11
N ALA A 324 16.34 -6.90 -13.82
CA ALA A 324 16.68 -7.39 -12.48
C ALA A 324 18.00 -6.78 -11.97
N LEU A 325 18.99 -6.62 -12.85
CA LEU A 325 20.22 -5.91 -12.55
C LEU A 325 20.03 -4.43 -12.29
N GLN A 326 19.29 -3.71 -13.14
CA GLN A 326 18.97 -2.30 -12.92
C GLN A 326 18.28 -2.08 -11.57
N LEU A 327 17.41 -3.02 -11.15
CA LEU A 327 16.76 -2.99 -9.85
C LEU A 327 17.75 -3.19 -8.72
N ALA A 328 18.56 -4.26 -8.83
CA ALA A 328 19.56 -4.62 -7.85
C ALA A 328 20.58 -3.49 -7.64
N VAL A 329 20.94 -2.76 -8.70
CA VAL A 329 21.79 -1.54 -8.66
C VAL A 329 21.04 -0.34 -8.11
N GLY A 330 19.78 -0.15 -8.52
CA GLY A 330 18.97 1.02 -8.19
C GLY A 330 18.64 1.16 -6.70
N VAL A 331 18.78 0.09 -5.93
CA VAL A 331 18.60 0.06 -4.47
C VAL A 331 19.93 0.16 -3.70
N ARG A 332 21.07 0.25 -4.38
CA ARG A 332 22.40 0.41 -3.78
C ARG A 332 22.75 1.84 -3.48
N ARG A 333 23.83 2.00 -2.74
CA ARG A 333 24.43 3.31 -2.52
C ARG A 333 25.59 3.57 -3.46
N PRO A 334 25.71 4.81 -3.97
CA PRO A 334 26.97 5.26 -4.53
C PRO A 334 28.13 5.03 -3.54
N GLY A 335 29.25 4.55 -4.05
CA GLY A 335 30.44 4.10 -3.31
C GLY A 335 30.40 2.64 -2.82
N GLU A 336 29.25 1.95 -2.86
CA GLU A 336 29.14 0.56 -2.42
C GLU A 336 29.91 -0.37 -3.37
N LYS A 337 30.77 -1.25 -2.84
CA LYS A 337 31.44 -2.30 -3.60
C LYS A 337 30.63 -3.59 -3.55
N VAL A 338 30.14 -4.03 -4.70
CA VAL A 338 29.26 -5.18 -4.83
C VAL A 338 29.95 -6.27 -5.65
N LYS A 339 29.85 -7.53 -5.19
CA LYS A 339 30.29 -8.70 -5.96
C LYS A 339 29.39 -8.88 -7.18
N LEU A 340 29.98 -9.13 -8.34
CA LEU A 340 29.29 -9.37 -9.59
C LEU A 340 29.82 -10.64 -10.25
N ILE A 341 28.95 -11.57 -10.61
CA ILE A 341 29.34 -12.75 -11.39
C ILE A 341 28.78 -12.58 -12.79
N VAL A 342 29.64 -12.72 -13.80
CA VAL A 342 29.28 -12.66 -15.22
C VAL A 342 29.68 -13.94 -15.93
N GLN A 343 28.95 -14.31 -16.97
CA GLN A 343 29.36 -15.29 -17.96
C GLN A 343 30.08 -14.54 -19.08
N ARG A 344 31.36 -14.81 -19.25
CA ARG A 344 32.17 -14.32 -20.36
C ARG A 344 32.53 -15.51 -21.23
N GLU A 345 31.97 -15.55 -22.43
CA GLU A 345 32.04 -16.73 -23.29
C GLU A 345 31.55 -17.98 -22.52
N ASP A 346 32.38 -19.01 -22.38
CA ASP A 346 32.04 -20.25 -21.66
C ASP A 346 32.47 -20.27 -20.18
N LYS A 347 32.95 -19.14 -19.63
CA LYS A 347 33.48 -19.07 -18.26
C LYS A 347 32.71 -18.10 -17.36
N LYS A 348 32.51 -18.50 -16.10
CA LYS A 348 32.07 -17.59 -15.03
C LYS A 348 33.25 -16.77 -14.52
N VAL A 349 33.11 -15.45 -14.55
CA VAL A 349 34.08 -14.49 -14.05
C VAL A 349 33.47 -13.76 -12.86
N GLU A 350 34.19 -13.73 -11.74
CA GLU A 350 33.80 -12.98 -10.55
C GLU A 350 34.55 -11.64 -10.52
N LEU A 351 33.78 -10.56 -10.40
CA LEU A 351 34.24 -9.18 -10.41
C LEU A 351 33.74 -8.47 -9.15
N GLN A 352 34.40 -7.37 -8.79
CA GLN A 352 33.92 -6.45 -7.75
C GLN A 352 33.68 -5.08 -8.38
N VAL A 353 32.43 -4.65 -8.43
CA VAL A 353 32.02 -3.39 -9.03
C VAL A 353 31.66 -2.38 -7.94
N GLU A 354 32.22 -1.17 -8.03
CA GLU A 354 31.81 -0.06 -7.19
C GLU A 354 30.58 0.61 -7.82
N VAL A 355 29.56 0.93 -7.05
CA VAL A 355 28.39 1.67 -7.56
C VAL A 355 28.76 3.15 -7.63
N GLY A 356 28.69 3.76 -8.81
CA GLY A 356 28.96 5.18 -9.00
C GLY A 356 27.76 6.07 -8.68
N GLU A 357 28.01 7.38 -8.72
CA GLU A 357 27.01 8.44 -8.56
C GLU A 357 26.82 9.22 -9.87
N LEU A 358 25.58 9.40 -10.32
CA LEU A 358 25.24 10.38 -11.36
C LEU A 358 24.79 11.69 -10.72
N ASP A 359 25.54 12.78 -10.99
CA ASP A 359 25.24 14.14 -10.49
C ASP A 359 23.86 14.65 -10.92
N GLY A 360 23.14 15.24 -9.98
CA GLY A 360 21.79 15.81 -10.18
C GLY A 360 21.72 17.23 -10.76
N THR A 361 22.83 17.80 -11.26
CA THR A 361 22.91 19.20 -11.75
C THR A 361 22.58 19.36 -13.23
N ALA A 362 22.33 18.29 -13.97
CA ALA A 362 21.65 18.36 -15.26
C ALA A 362 20.19 18.80 -15.04
N SER A 363 19.99 20.12 -15.00
CA SER A 363 18.74 20.87 -15.12
C SER A 363 17.46 20.11 -14.73
N ARG A 364 16.86 20.49 -13.60
CA ARG A 364 15.41 20.42 -13.40
C ARG A 364 14.69 21.31 -14.43
N LYS A 365 14.80 21.02 -15.72
CA LYS A 365 13.66 21.18 -16.60
C LYS A 365 12.73 20.05 -16.18
N HIS A 366 11.63 20.40 -15.52
CA HIS A 366 10.52 19.46 -15.45
C HIS A 366 10.36 18.87 -16.85
N PRO A 367 10.33 17.52 -17.01
CA PRO A 367 9.83 16.99 -18.26
C PRO A 367 8.51 17.73 -18.49
N PRO A 368 8.24 18.27 -19.69
CA PRO A 368 6.94 18.85 -19.98
C PRO A 368 5.91 17.85 -19.47
N VAL A 369 4.86 18.34 -18.81
CA VAL A 369 3.69 17.52 -18.48
C VAL A 369 3.28 16.89 -19.79
N LEU A 370 3.75 15.66 -20.04
CA LEU A 370 3.27 14.90 -21.15
C LEU A 370 1.79 14.73 -20.79
N PRO A 371 0.86 15.21 -21.63
CA PRO A 371 -0.53 14.91 -21.39
C PRO A 371 -0.59 13.41 -21.17
N VAL A 372 -1.27 12.97 -20.10
CA VAL A 372 -1.66 11.58 -19.94
C VAL A 372 -2.36 11.24 -21.25
N ARG A 373 -1.68 10.56 -22.16
CA ARG A 373 -2.28 10.15 -23.42
C ARG A 373 -3.44 9.27 -23.00
N GLU A 374 -4.65 9.60 -23.47
CA GLU A 374 -5.86 8.81 -23.22
C GLU A 374 -5.66 7.32 -23.52
N ASN A 375 -4.67 6.95 -24.36
CA ASN A 375 -4.33 5.58 -24.72
C ASN A 375 -2.83 5.36 -25.01
N GLY A 376 -1.96 5.55 -24.00
CA GLY A 376 -0.52 5.30 -24.17
C GLY A 376 0.05 4.39 -23.08
N TYR A 377 0.00 3.08 -23.30
CA TYR A 377 0.73 2.10 -22.49
C TYR A 377 2.23 2.47 -22.45
N PRO A 378 2.95 2.22 -21.34
CA PRO A 378 4.40 2.09 -21.42
C PRO A 378 4.74 1.08 -22.53
N GLY A 379 5.85 1.26 -23.25
CA GLY A 379 6.28 0.30 -24.26
C GLY A 379 6.22 -1.14 -23.72
N LEU A 380 6.03 -2.14 -24.60
CA LEU A 380 5.79 -3.53 -24.23
C LEU A 380 6.77 -4.07 -23.17
N VAL A 381 8.05 -3.67 -23.25
CA VAL A 381 9.09 -3.99 -22.26
C VAL A 381 8.77 -3.39 -20.89
N GLN A 382 8.46 -2.10 -20.81
CA GLN A 382 8.10 -1.46 -19.55
C GLN A 382 6.78 -2.03 -18.96
N TYR A 383 5.84 -2.43 -19.81
CA TYR A 383 4.65 -3.18 -19.41
C TYR A 383 5.01 -4.56 -18.84
N ILE A 384 5.85 -5.35 -19.52
CA ILE A 384 6.31 -6.67 -19.06
C ILE A 384 7.08 -6.56 -17.74
N THR A 385 7.97 -5.58 -17.60
CA THR A 385 8.79 -5.37 -16.38
C THR A 385 7.96 -4.95 -15.17
N MET A 386 6.82 -4.26 -15.38
CA MET A 386 5.88 -3.92 -14.31
C MET A 386 5.09 -5.15 -13.85
N TYR A 387 5.06 -6.22 -14.65
CA TYR A 387 4.22 -7.39 -14.48
C TYR A 387 4.99 -8.71 -14.48
N ARG A 388 6.27 -8.68 -14.05
CA ARG A 388 7.03 -9.91 -13.83
C ARG A 388 6.34 -10.81 -12.80
N PRO A 389 6.55 -12.14 -12.86
CA PRO A 389 6.16 -13.03 -11.78
C PRO A 389 6.78 -12.56 -10.44
N PRO A 390 6.03 -12.63 -9.32
CA PRO A 390 6.59 -12.34 -8.00
C PRO A 390 7.77 -13.26 -7.68
N GLY A 391 8.82 -12.73 -7.07
CA GLY A 391 9.98 -13.52 -6.61
C GLY A 391 9.68 -14.31 -5.34
N ALA A 392 10.52 -15.28 -4.98
CA ALA A 392 10.30 -16.20 -3.85
C ALA A 392 10.08 -15.52 -2.49
N ASN A 393 10.59 -14.31 -2.31
CA ASN A 393 10.44 -13.54 -1.07
C ASN A 393 9.20 -12.63 -1.06
N GLU A 394 8.47 -12.51 -2.17
CA GLU A 394 7.26 -11.68 -2.26
C GLU A 394 6.02 -12.39 -1.76
N ARG A 395 5.10 -11.63 -1.16
CA ARG A 395 3.82 -12.08 -0.60
C ARG A 395 2.98 -12.82 -1.62
N ASN A 396 3.01 -12.38 -2.88
CA ASN A 396 2.21 -12.97 -3.96
C ASN A 396 2.93 -14.09 -4.73
N HIS A 397 4.07 -14.60 -4.23
CA HIS A 397 4.69 -15.79 -4.79
C HIS A 397 3.76 -17.00 -4.69
N GLU A 398 3.84 -17.93 -5.66
CA GLU A 398 2.97 -19.12 -5.73
C GLU A 398 3.04 -19.97 -4.46
N SER A 399 4.22 -20.09 -3.83
CA SER A 399 4.36 -20.84 -2.58
C SER A 399 3.57 -20.26 -1.40
N ILE A 400 3.30 -18.95 -1.39
CA ILE A 400 2.51 -18.28 -0.36
C ILE A 400 1.03 -18.35 -0.72
N LYS A 401 0.68 -18.02 -1.97
CA LYS A 401 -0.70 -18.05 -2.45
C LYS A 401 -1.32 -19.44 -2.42
N GLY A 402 -0.52 -20.50 -2.55
CA GLY A 402 -0.99 -21.89 -2.48
C GLY A 402 -1.75 -22.22 -1.18
N ALA A 403 -1.41 -21.59 -0.06
CA ALA A 403 -2.14 -21.77 1.21
C ALA A 403 -3.58 -21.22 1.18
N PHE A 404 -3.90 -20.37 0.19
CA PHE A 404 -5.20 -19.75 0.00
C PHE A 404 -6.03 -20.46 -1.08
N SER A 405 -5.42 -21.33 -1.90
CA SER A 405 -6.10 -22.01 -3.01
C SER A 405 -7.31 -22.84 -2.56
N THR A 406 -7.21 -23.54 -1.43
CA THR A 406 -8.33 -24.32 -0.88
C THR A 406 -9.48 -23.42 -0.40
N ILE A 407 -9.17 -22.21 0.06
CA ILE A 407 -10.17 -21.23 0.51
C ILE A 407 -10.93 -20.67 -0.71
N SER A 408 -10.23 -20.45 -1.83
CA SER A 408 -10.79 -19.85 -3.04
C SER A 408 -11.40 -20.81 -4.06
N ALA A 409 -11.40 -22.12 -3.80
CA ALA A 409 -11.74 -23.13 -4.81
C ALA A 409 -13.16 -22.97 -5.37
N ASP A 410 -14.14 -22.67 -4.52
CA ASP A 410 -15.54 -22.50 -4.92
C ASP A 410 -15.76 -21.20 -5.68
N ALA A 411 -15.19 -20.11 -5.18
CA ALA A 411 -15.21 -18.82 -5.86
C ALA A 411 -14.52 -18.84 -7.22
N THR A 412 -13.47 -19.67 -7.39
CA THR A 412 -12.81 -19.87 -8.69
C THR A 412 -13.78 -20.46 -9.72
N ARG A 413 -14.68 -21.36 -9.30
CA ARG A 413 -15.76 -21.90 -10.15
C ARG A 413 -16.85 -20.88 -10.44
N ALA A 414 -17.06 -19.94 -9.54
CA ALA A 414 -17.98 -18.80 -9.69
C ALA A 414 -17.35 -17.58 -10.38
N THR A 415 -16.09 -17.65 -10.85
CA THR A 415 -15.41 -16.54 -11.51
C THR A 415 -15.39 -16.74 -13.03
N VAL A 416 -15.56 -15.64 -13.76
CA VAL A 416 -15.54 -15.60 -15.23
C VAL A 416 -14.41 -14.70 -15.70
N ARG A 417 -13.68 -15.09 -16.75
CA ARG A 417 -12.81 -14.16 -17.48
C ARG A 417 -13.57 -13.58 -18.66
N ILE A 418 -13.58 -12.26 -18.78
CA ILE A 418 -14.22 -11.55 -19.90
C ILE A 418 -13.12 -11.04 -20.82
N SER A 419 -13.14 -11.47 -22.07
CA SER A 419 -12.08 -11.16 -23.05
C SER A 419 -12.66 -10.68 -24.37
N GLU A 420 -11.96 -9.77 -25.03
CA GLU A 420 -12.19 -9.40 -26.43
C GLU A 420 -10.98 -9.83 -27.25
N LYS A 421 -11.19 -10.59 -28.34
CA LYS A 421 -10.10 -11.06 -29.23
C LYS A 421 -8.92 -11.68 -28.44
N LYS A 422 -9.23 -12.49 -27.41
CA LYS A 422 -8.29 -13.13 -26.45
C LYS A 422 -7.57 -12.18 -25.48
N LYS A 423 -7.76 -10.88 -25.57
CA LYS A 423 -7.28 -9.91 -24.57
C LYS A 423 -8.27 -9.85 -23.41
N GLY A 424 -7.83 -10.22 -22.21
CA GLY A 424 -8.64 -10.08 -21.00
C GLY A 424 -8.96 -8.60 -20.73
N LEU A 425 -10.24 -8.30 -20.53
CA LEU A 425 -10.76 -6.96 -20.25
C LEU A 425 -11.16 -6.78 -18.79
N ALA A 426 -11.74 -7.83 -18.20
CA ALA A 426 -12.23 -7.85 -16.84
C ALA A 426 -12.36 -9.30 -16.34
N LEU A 427 -12.57 -9.45 -15.04
CA LEU A 427 -13.17 -10.62 -14.45
C LEU A 427 -14.66 -10.36 -14.17
N GLY A 428 -15.44 -11.41 -13.97
CA GLY A 428 -16.83 -11.34 -13.56
C GLY A 428 -17.15 -12.39 -12.52
N VAL A 429 -18.33 -12.27 -11.91
CA VAL A 429 -18.81 -13.17 -10.85
C VAL A 429 -20.15 -13.75 -11.27
N ILE A 430 -20.26 -15.07 -11.25
CA ILE A 430 -21.52 -15.80 -11.46
C ILE A 430 -22.37 -15.63 -10.20
N VAL A 431 -23.54 -15.02 -10.34
CA VAL A 431 -24.46 -14.74 -9.23
C VAL A 431 -25.71 -15.62 -9.24
N SER A 432 -25.91 -16.42 -10.29
CA SER A 432 -27.02 -17.37 -10.36
C SER A 432 -26.63 -18.66 -11.09
N GLU A 433 -27.32 -19.76 -10.77
CA GLU A 433 -27.07 -21.07 -11.41
C GLU A 433 -27.45 -21.10 -12.90
N ASP A 434 -28.31 -20.17 -13.34
CA ASP A 434 -28.81 -20.03 -14.71
C ASP A 434 -28.05 -18.99 -15.54
N GLY A 435 -26.92 -18.49 -15.06
CA GLY A 435 -25.96 -17.76 -15.90
C GLY A 435 -26.00 -16.24 -15.82
N LEU A 436 -26.52 -15.65 -14.74
CA LEU A 436 -26.29 -14.23 -14.46
C LEU A 436 -24.86 -14.01 -13.98
N VAL A 437 -24.19 -13.03 -14.58
CA VAL A 437 -22.80 -12.66 -14.29
C VAL A 437 -22.75 -11.15 -14.07
N ILE A 438 -22.19 -10.72 -12.94
CA ILE A 438 -21.87 -9.30 -12.72
C ILE A 438 -20.41 -9.02 -13.06
N THR A 439 -20.13 -7.81 -13.53
CA THR A 439 -18.77 -7.33 -13.78
C THR A 439 -18.71 -5.81 -13.72
N LYS A 440 -17.52 -5.25 -13.90
CA LYS A 440 -17.26 -3.82 -14.01
C LYS A 440 -17.68 -3.29 -15.37
N ALA A 441 -18.69 -2.42 -15.40
CA ALA A 441 -19.28 -1.85 -16.62
C ALA A 441 -18.24 -1.11 -17.48
N SER A 442 -17.48 -0.19 -16.90
CA SER A 442 -16.48 0.62 -17.63
C SER A 442 -15.38 -0.17 -18.34
N GLN A 443 -15.21 -1.48 -18.07
CA GLN A 443 -14.23 -2.32 -18.78
C GLN A 443 -14.83 -3.12 -19.93
N VAL A 444 -16.15 -3.32 -19.94
CA VAL A 444 -16.84 -4.21 -20.89
C VAL A 444 -17.78 -3.46 -21.84
N LEU A 445 -18.09 -2.20 -21.55
CA LEU A 445 -18.94 -1.34 -22.38
C LEU A 445 -18.11 -0.38 -23.24
N ASN A 446 -18.68 0.06 -24.38
CA ASN A 446 -18.17 1.19 -25.16
C ASN A 446 -18.69 2.53 -24.59
N LYS A 447 -18.41 3.64 -25.27
CA LYS A 447 -18.80 4.98 -24.82
C LYS A 447 -20.32 5.23 -24.91
N GLU A 448 -21.01 4.42 -25.71
CA GLU A 448 -22.45 4.44 -25.93
C GLU A 448 -23.20 3.50 -24.97
N ASP A 449 -22.52 2.98 -23.93
CA ASP A 449 -23.03 2.02 -22.95
C ASP A 449 -23.45 0.66 -23.57
N GLU A 450 -22.97 0.34 -24.77
CA GLU A 450 -23.21 -0.95 -25.42
C GLU A 450 -22.11 -1.96 -25.08
N LEU A 451 -22.50 -3.23 -24.95
CA LEU A 451 -21.57 -4.32 -24.65
C LEU A 451 -20.62 -4.54 -25.83
N ARG A 452 -19.31 -4.51 -25.54
CA ARG A 452 -18.25 -4.83 -26.52
C ARG A 452 -18.39 -6.29 -26.99
N GLU A 453 -17.76 -6.63 -28.11
CA GLU A 453 -17.75 -8.01 -28.61
C GLU A 453 -16.83 -8.89 -27.74
N VAL A 454 -17.40 -9.42 -26.65
CA VAL A 454 -16.68 -10.16 -25.62
C VAL A 454 -17.10 -11.63 -25.54
N ILE A 455 -16.22 -12.43 -24.95
CA ILE A 455 -16.44 -13.83 -24.56
C ILE A 455 -16.24 -13.95 -23.05
N CYS A 456 -17.14 -14.69 -22.41
CA CYS A 456 -17.06 -15.13 -21.02
C CYS A 456 -16.48 -16.55 -20.98
N GLU A 457 -15.25 -16.70 -20.51
CA GLU A 457 -14.55 -17.97 -20.29
C GLU A 457 -14.73 -18.39 -18.81
N LEU A 458 -15.22 -19.60 -18.59
CA LEU A 458 -15.33 -20.22 -17.25
C LEU A 458 -14.03 -20.94 -16.86
N SER A 459 -13.87 -21.27 -15.57
CA SER A 459 -12.72 -22.03 -15.07
C SER A 459 -12.58 -23.45 -15.65
N ASP A 460 -13.68 -24.03 -16.14
CA ASP A 460 -13.69 -25.31 -16.86
C ASP A 460 -13.42 -25.17 -18.37
N LYS A 461 -12.99 -23.97 -18.82
CA LYS A 461 -12.63 -23.62 -20.20
C LYS A 461 -13.81 -23.56 -21.17
N ARG A 462 -15.06 -23.58 -20.70
CA ARG A 462 -16.22 -23.29 -21.55
C ARG A 462 -16.32 -21.80 -21.83
N ASP A 463 -16.59 -21.46 -23.09
CA ASP A 463 -16.76 -20.09 -23.57
C ASP A 463 -18.22 -19.80 -23.90
N PHE A 464 -18.69 -18.63 -23.49
CA PHE A 464 -20.05 -18.16 -23.75
C PHE A 464 -20.03 -16.74 -24.30
N LYS A 465 -20.90 -16.45 -25.27
CA LYS A 465 -21.19 -15.08 -25.68
C LYS A 465 -22.25 -14.50 -24.73
N PRO A 466 -21.91 -13.48 -23.92
CA PRO A 466 -22.88 -12.87 -23.02
C PRO A 466 -23.85 -11.94 -23.75
N LYS A 467 -24.99 -11.69 -23.13
CA LYS A 467 -25.89 -10.58 -23.44
C LYS A 467 -25.91 -9.60 -22.28
N LEU A 468 -25.92 -8.30 -22.58
CA LEU A 468 -26.15 -7.28 -21.56
C LEU A 468 -27.61 -7.35 -21.10
N VAL A 469 -27.81 -7.45 -19.79
CA VAL A 469 -29.14 -7.44 -19.15
C VAL A 469 -29.45 -6.03 -18.67
N ALA A 470 -28.55 -5.43 -17.88
CA ALA A 470 -28.72 -4.10 -17.31
C ALA A 470 -27.40 -3.48 -16.88
N ILE A 471 -27.42 -2.17 -16.61
CA ILE A 471 -26.28 -1.38 -16.12
C ILE A 471 -26.71 -0.58 -14.91
N GLU A 472 -25.92 -0.59 -13.84
CA GLU A 472 -26.04 0.33 -12.72
C GLU A 472 -24.82 1.27 -12.71
N LYS A 473 -25.06 2.50 -13.16
CA LYS A 473 -23.98 3.47 -13.40
C LYS A 473 -23.35 3.97 -12.10
N ARG A 474 -24.08 4.05 -10.98
CA ARG A 474 -23.54 4.62 -9.73
C ARG A 474 -22.41 3.77 -9.16
N HIS A 475 -22.45 2.46 -9.30
CA HIS A 475 -21.42 1.54 -8.79
C HIS A 475 -20.56 0.92 -9.90
N ASP A 476 -20.78 1.28 -11.17
CA ASP A 476 -20.01 0.75 -12.31
C ASP A 476 -20.25 -0.74 -12.56
N ILE A 477 -21.50 -1.19 -12.42
CA ILE A 477 -21.88 -2.60 -12.55
C ILE A 477 -22.60 -2.85 -13.86
N ALA A 478 -22.18 -3.89 -14.57
CA ALA A 478 -22.92 -4.48 -15.68
C ALA A 478 -23.40 -5.88 -15.27
N LEU A 479 -24.69 -6.15 -15.51
CA LEU A 479 -25.28 -7.49 -15.38
C LEU A 479 -25.35 -8.13 -16.76
N LEU A 480 -24.74 -9.30 -16.89
CA LEU A 480 -24.66 -10.06 -18.13
C LEU A 480 -25.39 -11.40 -17.96
N GLN A 481 -25.92 -11.93 -19.06
CA GLN A 481 -26.50 -13.26 -19.14
C GLN A 481 -25.65 -14.12 -20.07
N ILE A 482 -25.19 -15.27 -19.60
CA ILE A 482 -24.60 -16.33 -20.44
C ILE A 482 -25.58 -17.49 -20.59
N ASN A 483 -25.56 -18.17 -21.74
CA ASN A 483 -26.44 -19.31 -21.99
C ASN A 483 -25.86 -20.60 -21.39
N ALA A 484 -25.91 -20.72 -20.06
CA ALA A 484 -25.44 -21.86 -19.31
C ALA A 484 -26.36 -22.13 -18.10
N ARG A 485 -26.37 -23.36 -17.59
CA ARG A 485 -27.17 -23.77 -16.43
C ARG A 485 -26.35 -24.64 -15.48
N LYS A 486 -26.83 -24.82 -14.25
CA LYS A 486 -26.19 -25.59 -13.17
C LYS A 486 -24.78 -25.06 -12.87
N LEU A 487 -24.62 -23.74 -12.93
CA LEU A 487 -23.37 -23.07 -12.59
C LEU A 487 -23.22 -22.98 -11.08
N THR A 488 -21.97 -22.95 -10.60
CA THR A 488 -21.68 -22.58 -9.21
C THR A 488 -21.85 -21.06 -9.07
N ALA A 489 -22.90 -20.62 -8.37
CA ALA A 489 -23.05 -19.23 -7.98
C ALA A 489 -22.14 -18.88 -6.80
N ILE A 490 -21.72 -17.62 -6.71
CA ILE A 490 -20.87 -17.14 -5.63
C ILE A 490 -21.62 -17.17 -4.28
N THR A 491 -20.91 -17.57 -3.23
CA THR A 491 -21.38 -17.41 -1.85
C THR A 491 -20.93 -16.05 -1.34
N TRP A 492 -21.89 -15.15 -1.08
CA TRP A 492 -21.62 -13.84 -0.48
C TRP A 492 -21.45 -13.96 1.04
N SER A 493 -20.65 -13.07 1.63
CA SER A 493 -20.65 -12.93 3.09
C SER A 493 -21.99 -12.36 3.58
N ASP A 494 -22.37 -12.80 4.79
CA ASP A 494 -23.54 -12.28 5.49
C ASP A 494 -23.20 -10.95 6.20
N GLU A 495 -24.20 -10.11 6.41
CA GLU A 495 -24.02 -8.88 7.20
C GLU A 495 -24.04 -9.21 8.71
N PRO A 496 -23.28 -8.50 9.54
CA PRO A 496 -22.52 -7.27 9.26
C PRO A 496 -21.03 -7.50 8.91
N ASP A 497 -20.65 -8.63 8.32
CA ASP A 497 -19.25 -9.08 8.16
C ASP A 497 -18.45 -8.30 7.08
N VAL A 498 -18.34 -6.99 7.26
CA VAL A 498 -17.34 -6.18 6.59
C VAL A 498 -16.00 -6.48 7.27
N PRO A 499 -14.99 -7.02 6.56
CA PRO A 499 -13.74 -7.35 7.19
C PRO A 499 -13.04 -6.09 7.70
N GLY A 500 -12.65 -6.08 8.98
CA GLY A 500 -11.91 -4.95 9.57
C GLY A 500 -10.46 -4.89 9.09
N LEU A 501 -9.75 -3.81 9.43
CA LEU A 501 -8.33 -3.60 9.11
C LEU A 501 -7.47 -4.86 9.35
N GLY A 502 -6.54 -5.13 8.43
CA GLY A 502 -5.64 -6.28 8.52
C GLY A 502 -6.27 -7.64 8.20
N SER A 503 -7.57 -7.70 7.93
CA SER A 503 -8.21 -8.93 7.44
C SER A 503 -7.66 -9.31 6.07
N TRP A 504 -7.33 -10.58 5.85
CA TRP A 504 -6.92 -11.07 4.54
C TRP A 504 -8.07 -10.96 3.55
N LEU A 505 -7.72 -10.51 2.35
CA LEU A 505 -8.57 -10.49 1.18
C LEU A 505 -7.92 -11.30 0.06
N ILE A 506 -8.70 -12.19 -0.53
CA ILE A 506 -8.25 -13.09 -1.60
C ILE A 506 -8.91 -12.66 -2.90
N THR A 507 -8.13 -12.11 -3.83
CA THR A 507 -8.61 -11.84 -5.19
C THR A 507 -8.46 -13.09 -6.03
N THR A 508 -9.59 -13.61 -6.50
CA THR A 508 -9.63 -14.85 -7.28
C THR A 508 -9.72 -14.58 -8.77
N GLY A 509 -9.33 -15.59 -9.55
CA GLY A 509 -9.48 -15.62 -11.00
C GLY A 509 -10.07 -16.96 -11.41
N ILE A 510 -9.95 -17.32 -12.68
CA ILE A 510 -10.43 -18.62 -13.18
C ILE A 510 -9.41 -19.77 -13.01
N ARG A 511 -8.26 -19.50 -12.37
CA ARG A 511 -7.20 -20.48 -12.08
C ARG A 511 -7.19 -20.80 -10.58
N GLU A 512 -6.70 -21.98 -10.23
CA GLU A 512 -6.67 -22.48 -8.85
C GLU A 512 -5.86 -21.60 -7.89
N THR A 513 -4.71 -21.07 -8.32
CA THR A 513 -3.99 -20.07 -7.52
C THR A 513 -4.70 -18.71 -7.63
N PRO A 514 -4.98 -18.03 -6.50
CA PRO A 514 -5.47 -16.67 -6.50
C PRO A 514 -4.63 -15.72 -7.35
N VAL A 515 -5.28 -14.69 -7.90
CA VAL A 515 -4.62 -13.62 -8.66
C VAL A 515 -3.70 -12.82 -7.73
N SER A 516 -4.21 -12.42 -6.56
CA SER A 516 -3.46 -11.71 -5.54
C SER A 516 -4.09 -11.96 -4.16
N ILE A 517 -3.25 -11.96 -3.13
CA ILE A 517 -3.66 -11.79 -1.74
C ILE A 517 -3.25 -10.40 -1.24
N GLY A 518 -3.99 -9.88 -0.27
CA GLY A 518 -3.71 -8.62 0.41
C GLY A 518 -4.51 -8.48 1.68
N VAL A 519 -4.46 -7.32 2.32
CA VAL A 519 -5.23 -7.03 3.53
C VAL A 519 -6.09 -5.78 3.38
N VAL A 520 -7.18 -5.72 4.14
CA VAL A 520 -7.94 -4.47 4.31
C VAL A 520 -7.02 -3.39 4.88
N SER A 521 -6.88 -2.30 4.13
CA SER A 521 -5.93 -1.22 4.42
C SER A 521 -6.59 -0.01 5.07
N VAL A 522 -7.85 0.23 4.71
CA VAL A 522 -8.71 1.28 5.27
C VAL A 522 -10.11 0.70 5.34
N ASP A 523 -10.83 1.00 6.41
CA ASP A 523 -12.24 0.66 6.57
C ASP A 523 -13.11 1.30 5.47
N LEU A 524 -14.40 0.97 5.49
CA LEU A 524 -15.35 1.49 4.51
C LEU A 524 -15.29 3.02 4.41
N THR A 525 -15.07 3.50 3.19
CA THR A 525 -14.92 4.92 2.92
C THR A 525 -15.61 5.31 1.62
N GLU A 526 -16.04 6.57 1.55
CA GLU A 526 -16.54 7.16 0.32
C GLU A 526 -15.36 7.61 -0.55
N VAL A 527 -15.42 7.28 -1.85
CA VAL A 527 -14.48 7.84 -2.83
C VAL A 527 -15.15 8.99 -3.55
N LYS A 528 -14.83 10.21 -3.11
CA LYS A 528 -15.35 11.46 -3.69
C LYS A 528 -15.11 11.53 -5.20
N GLY A 529 -16.05 12.17 -5.91
CA GLY A 529 -16.09 12.25 -7.37
C GLY A 529 -15.25 13.36 -7.99
N GLY A 530 -15.78 13.95 -9.06
CA GLY A 530 -15.15 14.97 -9.88
C GLY A 530 -14.91 16.29 -9.15
N VAL A 531 -14.05 17.12 -9.73
CA VAL A 531 -13.65 18.41 -9.17
C VAL A 531 -13.55 19.48 -10.25
N LEU A 532 -13.92 20.71 -9.89
CA LEU A 532 -13.78 21.87 -10.77
C LEU A 532 -12.34 22.41 -10.82
N GLY A 533 -11.56 22.26 -9.76
CA GLY A 533 -10.25 22.92 -9.66
C GLY A 533 -10.37 24.39 -9.34
N ILE A 534 -11.15 24.69 -8.32
CA ILE A 534 -11.37 26.03 -7.79
C ILE A 534 -11.07 26.02 -6.29
N LEU A 535 -10.52 27.12 -5.81
CA LEU A 535 -10.36 27.40 -4.39
C LEU A 535 -11.47 28.37 -4.00
N LEU A 536 -12.22 28.00 -2.96
CA LEU A 536 -13.39 28.73 -2.51
C LEU A 536 -13.00 29.60 -1.32
N GLY A 537 -13.43 30.87 -1.36
CA GLY A 537 -13.39 31.76 -0.22
C GLY A 537 -14.73 31.73 0.54
N GLU A 538 -14.74 32.28 1.74
CA GLU A 538 -15.96 32.48 2.53
C GLU A 538 -16.38 33.95 2.52
N SER A 539 -17.68 34.20 2.34
CA SER A 539 -18.29 35.53 2.45
C SER A 539 -19.65 35.43 3.14
N ASP A 540 -20.10 36.54 3.71
CA ASP A 540 -21.41 36.65 4.38
C ASP A 540 -22.61 36.41 3.44
N ASN A 541 -22.42 36.49 2.12
CA ASN A 541 -23.48 36.38 1.09
C ASN A 541 -23.33 35.17 0.15
N GLY A 542 -22.55 34.16 0.53
CA GLY A 542 -22.45 32.89 -0.21
C GLY A 542 -21.02 32.49 -0.57
N THR A 543 -20.91 31.60 -1.57
CA THR A 543 -19.66 30.93 -1.94
C THR A 543 -19.07 31.55 -3.20
N PHE A 544 -17.99 32.31 -3.05
CA PHE A 544 -17.25 32.87 -4.18
C PHE A 544 -15.99 32.06 -4.49
N ILE A 545 -15.60 32.11 -5.77
CA ILE A 545 -14.36 31.53 -6.27
C ILE A 545 -13.23 32.48 -5.95
N GLU A 546 -12.39 32.13 -4.97
CA GLU A 546 -11.19 32.90 -4.65
C GLU A 546 -10.16 32.77 -5.78
N ARG A 547 -9.97 31.54 -6.27
CA ARG A 547 -8.99 31.26 -7.32
C ARG A 547 -9.42 30.08 -8.17
N VAL A 548 -9.11 30.15 -9.47
CA VAL A 548 -9.26 29.04 -10.40
C VAL A 548 -7.88 28.44 -10.66
N MET A 549 -7.76 27.12 -10.56
CA MET A 549 -6.52 26.41 -10.81
C MET A 549 -6.31 26.20 -12.31
N ASP A 550 -5.11 26.54 -12.80
CA ASP A 550 -4.73 26.32 -14.19
C ASP A 550 -4.90 24.85 -14.60
N GLY A 551 -5.46 24.63 -15.78
CA GLY A 551 -5.74 23.27 -16.29
C GLY A 551 -6.89 22.54 -15.57
N GLY A 552 -7.59 23.17 -14.63
CA GLY A 552 -8.80 22.63 -14.01
C GLY A 552 -10.04 22.69 -14.90
N GLY A 553 -11.08 21.93 -14.54
CA GLY A 553 -12.36 21.94 -15.25
C GLY A 553 -13.00 23.32 -15.28
N GLY A 554 -12.90 24.06 -14.17
CA GLY A 554 -13.34 25.44 -14.04
C GLY A 554 -12.57 26.40 -14.95
N ALA A 555 -11.25 26.26 -15.06
CA ALA A 555 -10.43 27.08 -15.96
C ALA A 555 -10.82 26.85 -17.43
N ARG A 556 -10.97 25.58 -17.85
CA ARG A 556 -11.41 25.23 -19.20
C ARG A 556 -12.81 25.75 -19.53
N ALA A 557 -13.68 25.79 -18.52
CA ALA A 557 -15.04 26.32 -18.64
C ALA A 557 -15.10 27.86 -18.59
N GLY A 558 -14.00 28.55 -18.29
CA GLY A 558 -13.95 30.01 -18.24
C GLY A 558 -14.42 30.63 -16.91
N LEU A 559 -14.42 29.86 -15.81
CA LEU A 559 -14.57 30.41 -14.47
C LEU A 559 -13.39 31.34 -14.13
N LYS A 560 -13.65 32.35 -13.29
CA LYS A 560 -12.68 33.36 -12.87
C LYS A 560 -12.73 33.57 -11.35
N GLY A 561 -11.64 34.08 -10.79
CA GLY A 561 -11.67 34.60 -9.42
C GLY A 561 -12.68 35.74 -9.30
N GLY A 562 -13.49 35.71 -8.24
CA GLY A 562 -14.61 36.63 -8.00
C GLY A 562 -15.98 36.14 -8.46
N ASP A 563 -16.06 35.07 -9.26
CA ASP A 563 -17.35 34.47 -9.63
C ASP A 563 -18.04 33.87 -8.39
N VAL A 564 -19.36 34.06 -8.25
CA VAL A 564 -20.16 33.46 -7.16
C VAL A 564 -21.02 32.34 -7.75
N VAL A 565 -20.93 31.13 -7.22
CA VAL A 565 -21.73 30.00 -7.75
C VAL A 565 -23.08 29.95 -7.03
N THR A 566 -24.16 30.19 -7.77
CA THR A 566 -25.54 30.21 -7.24
C THR A 566 -26.27 28.89 -7.47
N LYS A 567 -25.93 28.16 -8.54
CA LYS A 567 -26.58 26.89 -8.90
C LYS A 567 -25.61 25.89 -9.51
N VAL A 568 -25.83 24.61 -9.22
CA VAL A 568 -25.19 23.49 -9.92
C VAL A 568 -26.29 22.59 -10.48
N ASN A 569 -26.35 22.48 -11.80
CA ASN A 569 -27.45 21.88 -12.54
C ASN A 569 -28.79 22.48 -12.08
N ASP A 570 -29.63 21.67 -11.44
CA ASP A 570 -30.94 22.08 -10.93
C ASP A 570 -30.94 22.40 -9.42
N VAL A 571 -29.78 22.38 -8.77
CA VAL A 571 -29.65 22.54 -7.31
C VAL A 571 -29.11 23.93 -6.95
N GLU A 572 -29.87 24.70 -6.17
CA GLU A 572 -29.44 25.99 -5.62
C GLU A 572 -28.39 25.81 -4.51
N MET A 573 -27.33 26.60 -4.58
CA MET A 573 -26.18 26.51 -3.68
C MET A 573 -26.34 27.49 -2.52
N LYS A 574 -26.52 26.96 -1.31
CA LYS A 574 -26.73 27.78 -0.10
C LYS A 574 -25.43 28.16 0.59
N ASP A 575 -24.45 27.26 0.55
CA ASP A 575 -23.19 27.43 1.26
C ASP A 575 -22.06 26.66 0.57
N ARG A 576 -20.85 26.87 1.10
CA ARG A 576 -19.61 26.32 0.57
C ARG A 576 -19.59 24.81 0.61
N GLN A 577 -20.13 24.21 1.67
CA GLN A 577 -20.10 22.77 1.88
C GLN A 577 -21.07 22.09 0.90
N MET A 578 -22.27 22.65 0.72
CA MET A 578 -23.25 22.21 -0.27
C MET A 578 -22.68 22.25 -1.68
N LEU A 579 -21.96 23.31 -2.06
CA LEU A 579 -21.28 23.37 -3.36
C LEU A 579 -20.24 22.26 -3.53
N ILE A 580 -19.40 22.06 -2.51
CA ILE A 580 -18.38 21.01 -2.52
C ILE A 580 -19.01 19.63 -2.68
N ASP A 581 -20.04 19.33 -1.90
CA ASP A 581 -20.68 18.02 -1.89
C ASP A 581 -21.49 17.78 -3.17
N THR A 582 -22.19 18.80 -3.67
CA THR A 582 -22.94 18.71 -4.94
C THR A 582 -21.98 18.44 -6.10
N VAL A 583 -20.91 19.21 -6.26
CA VAL A 583 -19.92 18.98 -7.32
C VAL A 583 -19.26 17.61 -7.18
N ARG A 584 -18.91 17.19 -5.96
CA ARG A 584 -18.25 15.89 -5.71
C ARG A 584 -19.18 14.69 -5.82
N SER A 585 -20.48 14.89 -5.91
CA SER A 585 -21.46 13.84 -6.20
C SER A 585 -21.45 13.41 -7.68
N HIS A 586 -20.93 14.26 -8.57
CA HIS A 586 -20.76 13.98 -9.99
C HIS A 586 -19.40 13.33 -10.27
N LEU A 587 -19.26 12.66 -11.41
CA LEU A 587 -18.04 11.95 -11.78
C LEU A 587 -17.03 12.85 -12.50
N ALA A 588 -15.75 12.50 -12.41
CA ALA A 588 -14.74 13.11 -13.28
C ALA A 588 -15.02 12.73 -14.75
N GLY A 589 -14.95 13.71 -15.65
CA GLY A 589 -15.36 13.59 -17.05
C GLY A 589 -16.82 13.96 -17.31
N GLU A 590 -17.64 14.09 -16.27
CA GLU A 590 -19.04 14.53 -16.39
C GLU A 590 -19.11 16.04 -16.64
N GLU A 591 -20.03 16.46 -17.51
CA GLU A 591 -20.36 17.87 -17.70
C GLU A 591 -21.44 18.28 -16.70
N ILE A 592 -21.17 19.32 -15.91
CA ILE A 592 -22.17 19.98 -15.08
C ILE A 592 -22.41 21.39 -15.59
N THR A 593 -23.62 21.92 -15.37
CA THR A 593 -23.95 23.31 -15.65
C THR A 593 -23.88 24.11 -14.35
N LEU A 594 -23.15 25.22 -14.34
CA LEU A 594 -23.04 26.14 -13.23
C LEU A 594 -23.80 27.41 -13.59
N GLU A 595 -24.65 27.90 -12.69
CA GLU A 595 -25.09 29.28 -12.73
C GLU A 595 -24.17 30.08 -11.81
N ILE A 596 -23.56 31.13 -12.36
CA ILE A 596 -22.67 32.01 -11.62
C ILE A 596 -23.11 33.46 -11.72
N GLN A 597 -22.78 34.24 -10.71
CA GLN A 597 -22.86 35.69 -10.74
C GLN A 597 -21.45 36.28 -10.94
N ARG A 598 -21.30 37.11 -11.97
CA ARG A 598 -20.05 37.81 -12.29
C ARG A 598 -20.36 39.31 -12.40
N GLY A 599 -20.09 40.06 -11.33
CA GLY A 599 -20.60 41.43 -11.21
C GLY A 599 -22.13 41.41 -11.04
N GLU A 600 -22.85 42.13 -11.89
CA GLU A 600 -24.32 42.15 -11.89
C GLU A 600 -24.96 41.11 -12.82
N GLU A 601 -24.16 40.41 -13.63
CA GLU A 601 -24.66 39.46 -14.62
C GLU A 601 -24.72 38.02 -14.08
N THR A 602 -25.82 37.33 -14.41
CA THR A 602 -25.98 35.88 -14.21
C THR A 602 -25.57 35.14 -15.47
N ILE A 603 -24.62 34.21 -15.37
CA ILE A 603 -24.04 33.48 -16.51
C ILE A 603 -24.17 31.98 -16.25
N ALA A 604 -24.69 31.24 -17.24
CA ALA A 604 -24.66 29.78 -17.24
C ALA A 604 -23.37 29.28 -17.91
N ILE A 605 -22.59 28.45 -17.22
CA ILE A 605 -21.31 27.89 -17.68
C ILE A 605 -21.37 26.37 -17.61
N LYS A 606 -21.05 25.70 -18.72
CA LYS A 606 -20.87 24.24 -18.76
C LYS A 606 -19.42 23.90 -18.44
N ALA A 607 -19.21 23.04 -17.45
CA ALA A 607 -17.90 22.64 -16.98
C ALA A 607 -17.76 21.12 -16.94
N VAL A 608 -16.74 20.59 -17.61
CA VAL A 608 -16.36 19.19 -17.50
C VAL A 608 -15.46 19.00 -16.29
N LEU A 609 -15.91 18.18 -15.34
CA LEU A 609 -15.21 17.92 -14.10
C LEU A 609 -13.89 17.16 -14.34
N GLY A 610 -12.83 17.58 -13.66
CA GLY A 610 -11.55 16.88 -13.65
C GLY A 610 -11.45 15.86 -12.50
N ARG A 611 -10.33 15.16 -12.42
CA ARG A 611 -9.96 14.39 -11.21
C ARG A 611 -9.11 15.26 -10.30
N MET A 612 -9.18 15.04 -9.00
CA MET A 612 -8.32 15.75 -8.04
C MET A 612 -6.83 15.53 -8.35
N SER A 613 -6.47 14.34 -8.80
CA SER A 613 -5.11 14.04 -9.28
C SER A 613 -4.66 15.02 -10.36
N ASP A 614 -5.54 15.31 -11.33
CA ASP A 614 -5.20 16.08 -12.53
C ASP A 614 -4.93 17.56 -12.18
N LEU A 615 -5.58 18.07 -11.12
CA LEU A 615 -5.37 19.42 -10.60
C LEU A 615 -4.07 19.58 -9.82
N THR A 616 -3.69 18.54 -9.06
CA THR A 616 -2.47 18.60 -8.25
C THR A 616 -1.22 18.60 -9.13
N GLY A 617 -1.31 18.04 -10.34
CA GLY A 617 -0.17 17.83 -11.22
C GLY A 617 1.01 17.16 -10.51
N GLY A 618 2.18 17.14 -11.15
CA GLY A 618 3.43 16.85 -10.46
C GLY A 618 3.56 15.44 -9.85
N ARG A 619 4.23 15.38 -8.69
CA ARG A 619 4.77 14.14 -8.11
C ARG A 619 3.70 13.11 -7.68
N PRO A 620 2.58 13.46 -7.02
CA PRO A 620 1.60 12.46 -6.56
C PRO A 620 0.91 11.69 -7.69
N VAL A 621 0.61 12.34 -8.81
CA VAL A 621 0.01 11.69 -9.99
C VAL A 621 1.00 10.70 -10.59
N VAL A 622 2.24 11.12 -10.81
CA VAL A 622 3.30 10.25 -11.32
C VAL A 622 3.47 9.04 -10.41
N GLN A 623 3.55 9.26 -9.09
CA GLN A 623 3.72 8.19 -8.11
C GLN A 623 2.57 7.18 -8.11
N ASN A 624 1.32 7.62 -8.28
CA ASN A 624 0.17 6.71 -8.36
C ASN A 624 0.19 5.83 -9.60
N ASN A 625 0.79 6.30 -10.70
CA ASN A 625 0.93 5.54 -11.95
C ASN A 625 2.19 4.64 -11.94
N LEU A 626 3.03 4.71 -10.90
CA LEU A 626 4.16 3.80 -10.76
C LEU A 626 3.66 2.40 -10.43
N GLY A 627 4.05 1.41 -11.23
CA GLY A 627 3.68 0.01 -11.03
C GLY A 627 2.53 -0.51 -11.88
N GLY A 628 2.14 0.22 -12.93
CA GLY A 628 1.24 -0.25 -13.98
C GLY A 628 -0.02 0.60 -14.16
N PRO A 629 -0.82 0.31 -15.21
CA PRO A 629 -2.09 0.98 -15.48
C PRO A 629 -3.05 0.94 -14.28
N LEU A 630 -3.76 2.06 -14.13
CA LEU A 630 -4.87 2.21 -13.20
C LEU A 630 -6.20 2.02 -13.94
N SER A 631 -7.26 1.66 -13.22
CA SER A 631 -8.60 1.50 -13.82
C SER A 631 -9.09 2.83 -14.40
N GLU A 632 -9.93 2.81 -15.45
CA GLU A 632 -10.46 4.04 -16.04
C GLU A 632 -11.31 4.84 -15.03
N ARG A 633 -12.31 4.18 -14.45
CA ARG A 633 -13.09 4.71 -13.34
C ARG A 633 -12.50 4.30 -11.99
N ARG A 634 -12.22 5.29 -11.14
CA ARG A 634 -11.54 5.14 -9.83
C ARG A 634 -12.16 5.98 -8.70
N THR A 635 -13.19 6.77 -9.01
CA THR A 635 -13.77 7.78 -8.12
C THR A 635 -15.30 7.77 -8.21
N GLY A 636 -15.95 8.48 -7.29
CA GLY A 636 -17.40 8.58 -7.20
C GLY A 636 -18.05 7.25 -6.81
N PHE A 637 -17.40 6.53 -5.89
CA PHE A 637 -17.97 5.31 -5.32
C PHE A 637 -18.52 5.66 -3.92
N PRO A 638 -19.83 5.47 -3.66
CA PRO A 638 -20.44 5.87 -2.39
C PRO A 638 -19.85 5.17 -1.17
N SER A 639 -19.42 3.91 -1.34
CA SER A 639 -18.76 3.14 -0.28
C SER A 639 -17.90 2.05 -0.90
N VAL A 640 -16.63 1.98 -0.50
CA VAL A 640 -15.70 0.94 -0.91
C VAL A 640 -14.84 0.48 0.25
N LEU A 641 -14.37 -0.76 0.16
CA LEU A 641 -13.24 -1.25 0.93
C LEU A 641 -11.94 -0.91 0.19
N GLN A 642 -10.97 -0.31 0.89
CA GLN A 642 -9.63 -0.14 0.34
C GLN A 642 -8.72 -1.26 0.85
N HIS A 643 -7.96 -1.88 -0.06
CA HIS A 643 -6.99 -2.90 0.29
C HIS A 643 -5.70 -2.77 -0.53
N ASP A 644 -4.65 -3.45 -0.08
CA ASP A 644 -3.30 -3.36 -0.64
C ASP A 644 -3.01 -4.44 -1.72
N SER A 645 -4.01 -5.22 -2.14
CA SER A 645 -3.82 -6.20 -3.21
C SER A 645 -3.42 -5.49 -4.50
N VAL A 646 -2.42 -6.03 -5.19
CA VAL A 646 -1.98 -5.53 -6.47
C VAL A 646 -2.74 -6.26 -7.56
N VAL A 647 -3.76 -5.60 -8.11
CA VAL A 647 -4.57 -6.14 -9.22
C VAL A 647 -4.47 -5.21 -10.43
N GLN A 648 -4.49 -5.78 -11.62
CA GLN A 648 -4.56 -5.04 -12.86
C GLN A 648 -6.00 -4.60 -13.16
N PRO A 649 -6.20 -3.55 -13.97
CA PRO A 649 -7.55 -3.14 -14.38
C PRO A 649 -8.35 -4.26 -15.02
N ASN A 650 -7.72 -5.16 -15.77
CA ASN A 650 -8.37 -6.33 -16.38
C ASN A 650 -8.62 -7.51 -15.42
N GLN A 651 -8.17 -7.38 -14.18
CA GLN A 651 -8.45 -8.30 -13.08
C GLN A 651 -9.51 -7.73 -12.12
N CYS A 652 -10.03 -6.52 -12.38
CA CYS A 652 -11.21 -5.99 -11.71
C CYS A 652 -12.49 -6.62 -12.26
N GLY A 653 -13.56 -6.58 -11.47
CA GLY A 653 -14.88 -7.16 -11.71
C GLY A 653 -15.07 -8.56 -11.11
N GLY A 654 -13.99 -9.22 -10.69
CA GLY A 654 -14.00 -10.53 -10.04
C GLY A 654 -14.18 -10.45 -8.51
N PRO A 655 -14.43 -11.59 -7.84
CA PRO A 655 -14.76 -11.61 -6.43
C PRO A 655 -13.53 -11.45 -5.54
N VAL A 656 -13.76 -10.82 -4.38
CA VAL A 656 -12.80 -10.67 -3.29
C VAL A 656 -13.35 -11.42 -2.09
N LEU A 657 -12.56 -12.35 -1.55
CA LEU A 657 -13.01 -13.25 -0.49
C LEU A 657 -12.36 -12.93 0.85
N ASP A 658 -13.04 -13.30 1.92
CA ASP A 658 -12.46 -13.46 3.25
C ASP A 658 -11.69 -14.81 3.38
N ILE A 659 -11.17 -15.08 4.58
CA ILE A 659 -10.48 -16.33 4.92
C ILE A 659 -11.41 -17.54 5.08
N ASN A 660 -12.73 -17.36 5.02
CA ASN A 660 -13.71 -18.43 5.06
C ASN A 660 -14.17 -18.84 3.65
N GLY A 661 -13.72 -18.13 2.61
CA GLY A 661 -14.08 -18.40 1.21
C GLY A 661 -15.35 -17.65 0.76
N ASN A 662 -15.91 -16.79 1.61
CA ASN A 662 -17.10 -16.01 1.28
C ASN A 662 -16.70 -14.71 0.56
N ALA A 663 -17.44 -14.34 -0.48
CA ALA A 663 -17.23 -13.10 -1.19
C ALA A 663 -17.69 -11.90 -0.35
N VAL A 664 -16.75 -11.07 0.06
CA VAL A 664 -16.99 -9.82 0.79
C VAL A 664 -17.22 -8.64 -0.16
N GLY A 665 -17.01 -8.86 -1.46
CA GLY A 665 -17.22 -7.86 -2.49
C GLY A 665 -16.65 -8.26 -3.85
N ILE A 666 -16.57 -7.28 -4.74
CA ILE A 666 -15.87 -7.40 -6.03
C ILE A 666 -14.84 -6.28 -6.18
N ASN A 667 -13.69 -6.57 -6.78
CA ASN A 667 -12.70 -5.54 -7.07
C ASN A 667 -13.24 -4.58 -8.13
N ILE A 668 -13.45 -3.31 -7.80
CA ILE A 668 -14.01 -2.34 -8.75
C ILE A 668 -12.96 -1.41 -9.35
N ALA A 669 -11.84 -1.16 -8.69
CA ALA A 669 -10.82 -0.29 -9.27
C ALA A 669 -9.41 -0.53 -8.71
N ARG A 670 -8.42 -0.63 -9.59
CA ARG A 670 -7.03 -0.29 -9.28
C ARG A 670 -6.92 1.24 -9.26
N ALA A 671 -7.02 1.83 -8.08
CA ALA A 671 -7.21 3.26 -7.90
C ALA A 671 -5.90 4.06 -7.80
N GLY A 672 -4.81 3.40 -7.44
CA GLY A 672 -3.48 3.98 -7.36
C GLY A 672 -2.45 2.92 -6.98
N ARG A 673 -1.21 3.36 -6.73
CA ARG A 673 -0.10 2.46 -6.36
C ARG A 673 -0.38 1.63 -5.11
N ILE A 674 -1.05 2.24 -4.13
CA ILE A 674 -1.32 1.67 -2.81
C ILE A 674 -2.80 1.40 -2.57
N LYS A 675 -3.65 1.54 -3.60
CA LYS A 675 -5.11 1.52 -3.47
C LYS A 675 -5.74 0.63 -4.52
N THR A 676 -6.36 -0.44 -4.05
CA THR A 676 -7.39 -1.16 -4.79
C THR A 676 -8.70 -1.01 -4.02
N TYR A 677 -9.78 -0.77 -4.76
CA TYR A 677 -11.12 -0.66 -4.20
C TYR A 677 -11.95 -1.88 -4.52
N ALA A 678 -12.66 -2.37 -3.52
CA ALA A 678 -13.70 -3.38 -3.68
C ALA A 678 -15.07 -2.82 -3.28
N LEU A 679 -16.10 -3.12 -4.06
CA LEU A 679 -17.49 -2.84 -3.69
C LEU A 679 -17.97 -3.89 -2.69
N PRO A 680 -18.51 -3.50 -1.53
CA PRO A 680 -18.99 -4.44 -0.52
C PRO A 680 -20.12 -5.37 -1.02
N ALA A 681 -20.13 -6.61 -0.54
CA ALA A 681 -21.14 -7.62 -0.88
C ALA A 681 -22.57 -7.13 -0.67
N LYS A 682 -22.84 -6.33 0.37
CA LYS A 682 -24.16 -5.71 0.61
C LYS A 682 -24.65 -4.88 -0.56
N ILE A 683 -23.79 -4.00 -1.07
CA ILE A 683 -24.11 -3.13 -2.21
C ILE A 683 -24.34 -4.00 -3.44
N ILE A 684 -23.49 -5.01 -3.65
CA ILE A 684 -23.64 -5.91 -4.80
C ILE A 684 -24.95 -6.68 -4.75
N LYS A 685 -25.33 -7.26 -3.60
CA LYS A 685 -26.61 -7.96 -3.42
C LYS A 685 -27.79 -7.03 -3.76
N GLN A 686 -27.79 -5.81 -3.22
CA GLN A 686 -28.82 -4.80 -3.51
C GLN A 686 -28.89 -4.44 -5.00
N VAL A 687 -27.74 -4.26 -5.65
CA VAL A 687 -27.68 -3.95 -7.09
C VAL A 687 -28.19 -5.14 -7.91
N VAL A 688 -27.78 -6.37 -7.58
CA VAL A 688 -28.25 -7.58 -8.29
C VAL A 688 -29.77 -7.73 -8.16
N ASP A 689 -30.33 -7.56 -6.95
CA ASP A 689 -31.77 -7.64 -6.71
C ASP A 689 -32.56 -6.58 -7.49
N GLN A 690 -31.96 -5.41 -7.73
CA GLN A 690 -32.56 -4.33 -8.54
C GLN A 690 -32.48 -4.59 -10.05
N LEU A 691 -31.39 -5.19 -10.51
CA LEU A 691 -31.11 -5.41 -11.94
C LEU A 691 -31.65 -6.72 -12.48
N ALA A 692 -31.83 -7.74 -11.63
CA ALA A 692 -32.24 -9.07 -12.06
C ALA A 692 -33.66 -9.02 -12.70
N PRO A 693 -33.89 -9.75 -13.81
CA PRO A 693 -35.23 -9.88 -14.37
C PRO A 693 -36.19 -10.45 -13.32
N LYS A 694 -37.34 -9.79 -13.13
CA LYS A 694 -38.39 -10.26 -12.22
C LYS A 694 -39.24 -11.37 -12.83
#